data_AF-A0A7X7I2N5-F1
#
_entry.id   AF-A0A7X7I2N5-F1
#
_cell.length_a   1.000
_cell.length_b   1.000
_cell.length_c   1.000
_cell.angle_alpha   90.00
_cell.angle_beta   90.00
_cell.angle_gamma   90.00
#
_symmetry.space_group_name_H-M   'P 1'
#
loop_
_entity.id
_entity.type
_entity.pdbx_description
1 polymer ?
#
loop_
_entity_poly.entity_id
_entity_poly.type
_entity_poly.pdbx_seq_one_letter_code
_entity_poly.pdbx_strand_id
1 'polypeptide(L)'
;MSTNFSYRDLEFHPDWQFENPEHNCYYHSGVIKGKVFFSKLGGLFEGDDAKNGLETFERVFHDAGLEGKRYYRVTDYTDITGGSFQSRWQYSQALKRLNEKYNCFPEVTFICGAKTWAKAVLLFSQTIIKQNYVFVKTIDEAFDSINNMESSEKKTVFENLQPQKSEKVLVSLSDIDKLVRQTGSSVWENSETNVELFPANHPLRILQDALCELNSDIRNMIVMTKEQNEKLIESEISLRKQSDRLADVIKGTNIGTFEWDILTGTIIFNNRWAEMLGYAINDLQPHITTWNNLTHPDDNSVINLLLEKHFNRELDFFDFETRMKHADGHWVWLHVRGKVVEWTNDNKPWKMYGTHSDISTRKNSELLLKESENKYRSFFEDNSAVILLIEPITGNIASVNKAAIQYYGWTEQEFSNKTIFDICVLSQERLKKEMSESVNHDKNHHVYQHRRADGSIRDVEIYSTPLLFNSKAHLFSITFDITERIRAQNAEHKTMVLLSGLLNSIPDLVFFKDTLGFYMGANLEFSKFTGKHVNEIVGKTDFDFFPGNLAEQFRQQDAIILKTGENQSTELNLTYANGKEILAETVKAPLRSGDEIVGLVGVARDITLRRKMETDLNRISLLHKLILDNSGVGIAFVKSDILIWSNTKMCEMFGYETSEIEHQNVQILFDSVDAYRQMVVSADPVLLAGNVFTSETIVRHKDGTQFWVSIVTKAIDPANPSQGMILIMQDISEYRKATEQLKLAKENAENANNAKSLF
;
A
#
# COMPACT_ATOMS: atom_id res chain seq x y z
N MET A 1 -76.02 80.70 62.68
CA MET A 1 -75.51 79.32 62.54
C MET A 1 -74.15 79.43 61.86
N SER A 2 -73.05 79.23 62.59
CA SER A 2 -71.70 79.19 62.00
C SER A 2 -71.51 77.85 61.31
N THR A 3 -71.49 77.83 59.98
CA THR A 3 -71.08 76.67 59.19
C THR A 3 -69.56 76.55 59.28
N ASN A 4 -69.06 75.55 60.02
CA ASN A 4 -67.66 75.15 59.94
C ASN A 4 -67.50 74.22 58.74
N PHE A 5 -66.78 74.66 57.72
CA PHE A 5 -66.36 73.86 56.58
C PHE A 5 -65.19 72.95 56.95
N SER A 6 -65.25 71.69 56.55
CA SER A 6 -64.16 70.73 56.64
C SER A 6 -63.84 70.15 55.27
N TYR A 7 -62.65 69.57 55.13
CA TYR A 7 -62.29 68.77 53.96
C TYR A 7 -63.32 67.66 53.67
N ARG A 8 -63.96 67.13 54.71
CA ARG A 8 -65.00 66.08 54.59
C ARG A 8 -66.31 66.58 53.98
N ASP A 9 -66.54 67.89 53.95
CA ASP A 9 -67.75 68.50 53.37
C ASP A 9 -67.62 68.75 51.87
N LEU A 10 -66.45 68.47 51.27
CA LEU A 10 -66.24 68.56 49.83
C LEU A 10 -67.00 67.44 49.11
N GLU A 11 -67.83 67.83 48.15
CA GLU A 11 -68.41 66.91 47.18
C GLU A 11 -67.37 66.61 46.10
N PHE A 12 -67.11 65.33 45.85
CA PHE A 12 -66.27 64.84 44.76
C PHE A 12 -67.15 64.10 43.75
N HIS A 13 -66.88 64.28 42.45
CA HIS A 13 -67.55 63.55 41.37
C HIS A 13 -66.50 62.84 40.49
N PRO A 14 -66.78 61.64 39.96
CA PRO A 14 -65.84 60.93 39.08
C PRO A 14 -65.44 61.75 37.85
N ASP A 15 -66.39 62.51 37.28
CA ASP A 15 -66.13 63.38 36.11
C ASP A 15 -65.36 64.67 36.46
N TRP A 16 -65.04 64.90 37.73
CA TRP A 16 -64.23 66.02 38.22
C TRP A 16 -62.80 65.60 38.55
N GLN A 17 -62.40 64.41 38.09
CA GLN A 17 -61.11 63.79 38.33
C GLN A 17 -60.49 63.33 37.00
N PHE A 18 -59.16 63.38 36.93
CA PHE A 18 -58.39 62.88 35.80
C PHE A 18 -57.19 62.11 36.31
N GLU A 19 -56.92 60.94 35.74
CA GLU A 19 -55.75 60.12 36.04
C GLU A 19 -55.15 59.56 34.74
N ASN A 20 -53.83 59.70 34.57
CA ASN A 20 -53.05 59.06 33.53
C ASN A 20 -52.03 58.09 34.17
N PRO A 21 -52.22 56.77 34.05
CA PRO A 21 -51.35 55.76 34.65
C PRO A 21 -49.93 55.73 34.08
N GLU A 22 -49.73 56.09 32.81
CA GLU A 22 -48.42 56.01 32.14
C GLU A 22 -47.42 57.03 32.73
N HIS A 23 -47.90 58.22 33.07
CA HIS A 23 -47.09 59.30 33.66
C HIS A 23 -47.31 59.45 35.18
N ASN A 24 -48.07 58.53 35.79
CA ASN A 24 -48.50 58.58 37.20
C ASN A 24 -49.08 59.95 37.58
N CYS A 25 -49.82 60.56 36.64
CA CYS A 25 -50.31 61.93 36.70
C CYS A 25 -51.77 61.95 37.11
N TYR A 26 -52.16 62.81 38.06
CA TYR A 26 -53.54 62.91 38.50
C TYR A 26 -53.97 64.32 38.88
N TYR A 27 -55.27 64.54 38.74
CA TYR A 27 -56.00 65.72 39.16
C TYR A 27 -57.27 65.29 39.90
N HIS A 28 -57.42 65.77 41.14
CA HIS A 28 -58.64 65.56 41.91
C HIS A 28 -59.21 66.90 42.34
N SER A 29 -60.51 67.07 42.17
CA SER A 29 -61.19 68.28 42.61
C SER A 29 -62.46 67.99 43.35
N GLY A 30 -62.77 68.90 44.28
CA GLY A 30 -63.96 68.83 45.11
C GLY A 30 -64.49 70.22 45.37
N VAL A 31 -65.78 70.31 45.65
CA VAL A 31 -66.45 71.60 45.87
C VAL A 31 -67.38 71.56 47.06
N ILE A 32 -67.43 72.69 47.79
CA ILE A 32 -68.56 73.01 48.66
C ILE A 32 -69.40 74.01 47.87
N LYS A 33 -70.58 73.60 47.42
CA LYS A 33 -71.40 74.32 46.43
C LYS A 33 -71.49 75.83 46.74
N GLY A 34 -71.00 76.64 45.80
CA GLY A 34 -71.03 78.11 45.89
C GLY A 34 -70.11 78.74 46.94
N LYS A 35 -69.21 77.98 47.58
CA LYS A 35 -68.40 78.46 48.72
C LYS A 35 -66.92 78.10 48.63
N VAL A 36 -66.55 76.85 48.36
CA VAL A 36 -65.14 76.41 48.32
C VAL A 36 -64.86 75.59 47.07
N PHE A 37 -63.73 75.84 46.42
CA PHE A 37 -63.18 75.03 45.33
C PHE A 37 -61.84 74.43 45.74
N PHE A 38 -61.77 73.11 45.81
CA PHE A 38 -60.58 72.35 46.14
C PHE A 38 -59.99 71.68 44.88
N SER A 39 -58.67 71.73 44.74
CA SER A 39 -57.96 71.05 43.66
C SER A 39 -56.62 70.48 44.14
N LYS A 40 -56.36 69.20 43.84
CA LYS A 40 -55.10 68.51 44.11
C LYS A 40 -54.48 68.01 42.81
N LEU A 41 -53.17 68.24 42.65
CA LEU A 41 -52.40 67.84 41.47
C LEU A 41 -51.20 66.99 41.91
N GLY A 42 -50.92 65.90 41.20
CA GLY A 42 -49.75 65.04 41.48
C GLY A 42 -49.18 64.35 40.25
N GLY A 43 -47.94 63.87 40.36
CA GLY A 43 -47.22 63.17 39.29
C GLY A 43 -46.36 64.03 38.35
N LEU A 44 -46.08 63.50 37.15
CA LEU A 44 -45.28 64.13 36.07
C LEU A 44 -46.23 64.81 35.06
N PHE A 45 -46.53 66.09 35.29
CA PHE A 45 -47.55 66.84 34.55
C PHE A 45 -46.99 67.43 33.23
N GLU A 46 -46.91 66.62 32.17
CA GLU A 46 -46.39 67.03 30.85
C GLU A 46 -47.47 67.56 29.89
N GLY A 47 -47.05 68.12 28.74
CA GLY A 47 -47.84 69.07 27.94
C GLY A 47 -49.23 68.59 27.49
N ASP A 48 -49.37 67.34 27.05
CA ASP A 48 -50.67 66.81 26.60
C ASP A 48 -51.59 66.46 27.78
N ASP A 49 -51.03 66.07 28.93
CA ASP A 49 -51.79 65.82 30.17
C ASP A 49 -52.41 67.11 30.74
N ALA A 50 -51.71 68.24 30.59
CA ALA A 50 -52.23 69.54 31.00
C ALA A 50 -53.51 69.92 30.24
N LYS A 51 -53.58 69.57 28.95
CA LYS A 51 -54.75 69.83 28.09
C LYS A 51 -55.94 68.92 28.46
N ASN A 52 -55.69 67.66 28.81
CA ASN A 52 -56.76 66.74 29.21
C ASN A 52 -57.29 67.04 30.61
N GLY A 53 -56.40 67.41 31.54
CA GLY A 53 -56.79 67.95 32.84
C GLY A 53 -57.68 69.19 32.67
N LEU A 54 -57.35 70.06 31.71
CA LEU A 54 -58.08 71.29 31.37
C LEU A 54 -59.56 71.12 31.06
N GLU A 55 -59.91 70.10 30.29
CA GLU A 55 -61.31 69.77 29.98
C GLU A 55 -62.10 69.33 31.23
N THR A 56 -61.41 68.72 32.19
CA THR A 56 -62.00 68.33 33.48
C THR A 56 -62.32 69.58 34.30
N PHE A 57 -61.43 70.58 34.34
CA PHE A 57 -61.68 71.85 35.05
C PHE A 57 -62.93 72.58 34.55
N GLU A 58 -63.16 72.64 33.24
CA GLU A 58 -64.32 73.35 32.69
C GLU A 58 -65.65 72.75 33.18
N ARG A 59 -65.71 71.41 33.34
CA ARG A 59 -66.90 70.70 33.82
C ARG A 59 -67.20 71.00 35.28
N VAL A 60 -66.18 71.02 36.15
CA VAL A 60 -66.37 71.35 37.57
C VAL A 60 -66.96 72.75 37.74
N PHE A 61 -66.46 73.74 36.99
CA PHE A 61 -66.96 75.11 37.08
C PHE A 61 -68.42 75.25 36.62
N HIS A 62 -68.84 74.43 35.63
CA HIS A 62 -70.23 74.36 35.19
C HIS A 62 -71.13 73.67 36.23
N ASP A 63 -70.73 72.49 36.73
CA ASP A 63 -71.56 71.65 37.60
C ASP A 63 -71.61 72.13 39.06
N ALA A 64 -70.56 72.79 39.55
CA ALA A 64 -70.41 73.18 40.96
C ALA A 64 -71.25 74.39 41.41
N GLY A 65 -71.97 75.05 40.49
CA GLY A 65 -72.82 76.21 40.81
C GLY A 65 -72.05 77.41 41.39
N LEU A 66 -70.79 77.59 40.93
CA LEU A 66 -69.90 78.70 41.28
C LEU A 66 -70.12 79.97 40.44
N GLU A 67 -70.95 79.89 39.40
CA GLU A 67 -71.24 80.99 38.47
C GLU A 67 -71.77 82.24 39.21
N GLY A 68 -71.15 83.39 38.94
CA GLY A 68 -71.51 84.66 39.58
C GLY A 68 -71.24 84.76 41.09
N LYS A 69 -70.59 83.75 41.71
CA LYS A 69 -70.30 83.73 43.15
C LYS A 69 -68.82 84.00 43.45
N ARG A 70 -68.60 84.52 44.66
CA ARG A 70 -67.28 84.58 45.30
C ARG A 70 -67.05 83.32 46.12
N TYR A 71 -65.84 82.75 46.02
CA TYR A 71 -65.52 81.48 46.65
C TYR A 71 -64.09 81.48 47.23
N TYR A 72 -63.80 80.57 48.15
CA TYR A 72 -62.44 80.31 48.62
C TYR A 72 -61.81 79.18 47.80
N ARG A 73 -60.56 79.35 47.40
CA ARG A 73 -59.83 78.32 46.65
C ARG A 73 -58.81 77.65 47.56
N VAL A 74 -58.76 76.33 47.54
CA VAL A 74 -57.73 75.55 48.21
C VAL A 74 -57.04 74.68 47.16
N THR A 75 -55.73 74.82 47.02
CA THR A 75 -54.96 74.05 46.02
C THR A 75 -53.80 73.33 46.68
N ASP A 76 -53.72 72.01 46.49
CA ASP A 76 -52.68 71.15 47.03
C ASP A 76 -51.70 70.69 45.93
N TYR A 77 -50.43 71.07 46.10
CA TYR A 77 -49.32 70.74 45.21
C TYR A 77 -48.31 69.77 45.82
N THR A 78 -48.62 69.16 46.97
CA THR A 78 -47.67 68.32 47.73
C THR A 78 -47.09 67.18 46.89
N ASP A 79 -47.88 66.61 45.99
CA ASP A 79 -47.52 65.40 45.24
C ASP A 79 -46.99 65.68 43.81
N ILE A 80 -46.72 66.96 43.46
CA ILE A 80 -46.13 67.30 42.16
C ILE A 80 -44.63 66.96 42.18
N THR A 81 -44.27 65.89 41.47
CA THR A 81 -42.88 65.45 41.32
C THR A 81 -42.19 66.11 40.13
N GLY A 82 -42.93 66.41 39.05
CA GLY A 82 -42.42 67.05 37.83
C GLY A 82 -43.50 67.77 37.01
N GLY A 83 -43.09 68.64 36.10
CA GLY A 83 -44.02 69.32 35.17
C GLY A 83 -43.39 70.59 34.59
N SER A 84 -43.40 70.70 33.26
CA SER A 84 -42.73 71.77 32.52
C SER A 84 -43.29 73.16 32.87
N PHE A 85 -42.48 74.22 32.67
CA PHE A 85 -42.95 75.60 32.78
C PHE A 85 -44.18 75.85 31.89
N GLN A 86 -44.18 75.26 30.69
CA GLN A 86 -45.27 75.37 29.73
C GLN A 86 -46.58 74.77 30.27
N SER A 87 -46.54 73.57 30.87
CA SER A 87 -47.72 72.92 31.45
C SER A 87 -48.34 73.75 32.58
N ARG A 88 -47.50 74.32 33.45
CA ARG A 88 -47.96 75.14 34.60
C ARG A 88 -48.50 76.50 34.16
N TRP A 89 -47.90 77.10 33.14
CA TRP A 89 -48.39 78.33 32.54
C TRP A 89 -49.75 78.13 31.87
N GLN A 90 -49.92 77.04 31.10
CA GLN A 90 -51.19 76.68 30.46
C GLN A 90 -52.30 76.50 31.49
N TYR A 91 -52.00 75.80 32.60
CA TYR A 91 -52.93 75.63 33.70
C TYR A 91 -53.39 76.97 34.32
N SER A 92 -52.45 77.85 34.65
CA SER A 92 -52.74 79.17 35.23
C SER A 92 -53.57 80.05 34.28
N GLN A 93 -53.22 80.08 32.99
CA GLN A 93 -53.94 80.86 31.98
C GLN A 93 -55.38 80.40 31.80
N ALA A 94 -55.61 79.09 31.83
CA ALA A 94 -56.94 78.56 31.64
C ALA A 94 -57.86 78.78 32.85
N LEU A 95 -57.34 78.68 34.08
CA LEU A 95 -58.11 79.05 35.27
C LEU A 95 -58.55 80.51 35.23
N LYS A 96 -57.67 81.40 34.77
CA LYS A 96 -58.02 82.80 34.55
C LYS A 96 -59.14 82.93 33.52
N ARG A 97 -59.04 82.24 32.39
CA ARG A 97 -60.09 82.23 31.35
C ARG A 97 -61.42 81.71 31.88
N LEU A 98 -61.42 80.67 32.71
CA LEU A 98 -62.65 80.10 33.29
C LEU A 98 -63.31 81.06 34.28
N ASN A 99 -62.52 81.68 35.16
CA ASN A 99 -63.01 82.71 36.07
C ASN A 99 -63.64 83.89 35.31
N GLU A 100 -63.01 84.34 34.23
CA GLU A 100 -63.56 85.39 33.35
C GLU A 100 -64.83 84.94 32.63
N LYS A 101 -64.87 83.69 32.12
CA LYS A 101 -66.00 83.12 31.37
C LYS A 101 -67.26 82.95 32.24
N TYR A 102 -67.12 82.49 33.48
CA TYR A 102 -68.24 82.22 34.39
C TYR A 102 -68.48 83.34 35.43
N ASN A 103 -67.80 84.48 35.27
CA ASN A 103 -67.90 85.65 36.14
C ASN A 103 -67.75 85.32 37.64
N CYS A 104 -66.84 84.41 37.97
CA CYS A 104 -66.56 83.98 39.34
C CYS A 104 -65.12 84.37 39.72
N PHE A 105 -64.91 84.70 41.00
CA PHE A 105 -63.62 85.19 41.48
C PHE A 105 -63.28 84.60 42.85
N PRO A 106 -62.08 84.01 43.01
CA PRO A 106 -61.63 83.54 44.31
C PRO A 106 -61.32 84.74 45.23
N GLU A 107 -61.89 84.77 46.43
CA GLU A 107 -61.59 85.82 47.42
C GLU A 107 -60.17 85.66 47.98
N VAL A 108 -59.82 84.42 48.34
CA VAL A 108 -58.50 84.03 48.83
C VAL A 108 -58.19 82.65 48.27
N THR A 109 -56.94 82.47 47.83
CA THR A 109 -56.43 81.18 47.36
C THR A 109 -55.39 80.64 48.32
N PHE A 110 -55.71 79.54 49.00
CA PHE A 110 -54.82 78.82 49.89
C PHE A 110 -54.00 77.78 49.11
N ILE A 111 -52.70 77.76 49.33
CA ILE A 111 -51.76 76.91 48.59
C ILE A 111 -50.99 76.02 49.55
N CYS A 112 -51.16 74.70 49.40
CA CYS A 112 -50.50 73.66 50.20
C CYS A 112 -49.35 73.02 49.40
N GLY A 113 -48.27 72.61 50.08
CA GLY A 113 -47.24 71.72 49.52
C GLY A 113 -46.34 72.27 48.40
N ALA A 114 -46.49 73.54 47.99
CA ALA A 114 -45.69 74.10 46.88
C ALA A 114 -44.17 74.15 47.19
N LYS A 115 -43.35 73.68 46.22
CA LYS A 115 -41.87 73.82 46.24
C LYS A 115 -41.45 75.29 46.26
N THR A 116 -40.24 75.58 46.76
CA THR A 116 -39.71 76.93 46.99
C THR A 116 -39.79 77.82 45.75
N TRP A 117 -39.42 77.33 44.58
CA TRP A 117 -39.53 78.09 43.33
C TRP A 117 -40.98 78.38 42.90
N ALA A 118 -41.92 77.46 43.15
CA ALA A 118 -43.33 77.66 42.82
C ALA A 118 -43.94 78.74 43.74
N LYS A 119 -43.56 78.75 45.02
CA LYS A 119 -43.88 79.83 45.97
C LYS A 119 -43.33 81.16 45.48
N ALA A 120 -42.07 81.16 45.03
CA ALA A 120 -41.38 82.33 44.49
C ALA A 120 -42.10 82.95 43.27
N VAL A 121 -42.47 82.12 42.28
CA VAL A 121 -43.19 82.55 41.07
C VAL A 121 -44.60 83.05 41.42
N LEU A 122 -45.30 82.38 42.34
CA LEU A 122 -46.65 82.77 42.77
C LEU A 122 -46.64 84.09 43.55
N LEU A 123 -45.67 84.30 44.44
CA LEU A 123 -45.45 85.56 45.14
C LEU A 123 -45.13 86.70 44.16
N PHE A 124 -44.25 86.47 43.19
CA PHE A 124 -43.95 87.44 42.15
C PHE A 124 -45.18 87.76 41.28
N SER A 125 -46.02 86.75 41.02
CA SER A 125 -47.27 86.96 40.28
C SER A 125 -48.29 87.81 41.05
N GLN A 126 -48.29 87.83 42.40
CA GLN A 126 -49.17 88.72 43.19
C GLN A 126 -48.89 90.20 42.93
N THR A 127 -47.63 90.54 42.68
CA THR A 127 -47.23 91.91 42.33
C THR A 127 -47.78 92.35 40.96
N ILE A 128 -48.22 91.41 40.12
CA ILE A 128 -48.69 91.64 38.74
C ILE A 128 -50.19 91.36 38.58
N ILE A 129 -50.73 90.38 39.33
CA ILE A 129 -52.10 89.87 39.26
C ILE A 129 -52.78 90.17 40.60
N LYS A 130 -53.92 90.88 40.59
CA LYS A 130 -54.75 91.16 41.79
C LYS A 130 -55.40 89.88 42.33
N GLN A 131 -54.62 89.04 43.01
CA GLN A 131 -55.10 87.84 43.71
C GLN A 131 -54.39 87.69 45.06
N ASN A 132 -55.16 87.33 46.08
CA ASN A 132 -54.64 87.05 47.42
C ASN A 132 -54.27 85.56 47.52
N TYR A 133 -52.98 85.24 47.67
CA TYR A 133 -52.53 83.88 47.97
C TYR A 133 -52.06 83.79 49.42
N VAL A 134 -52.46 82.71 50.10
CA VAL A 134 -52.00 82.38 51.45
C VAL A 134 -51.36 81.00 51.40
N PHE A 135 -50.10 80.90 51.82
CA PHE A 135 -49.40 79.62 51.90
C PHE A 135 -49.65 78.98 53.26
N VAL A 136 -50.16 77.76 53.25
CA VAL A 136 -50.46 76.96 54.46
C VAL A 136 -49.71 75.63 54.38
N LYS A 137 -49.44 75.01 55.52
CA LYS A 137 -48.68 73.75 55.55
C LYS A 137 -49.55 72.56 55.20
N THR A 138 -50.81 72.57 55.64
CA THR A 138 -51.75 71.47 55.44
C THR A 138 -53.08 71.96 54.90
N ILE A 139 -53.86 71.05 54.32
CA ILE A 139 -55.23 71.35 53.87
C ILE A 139 -56.12 71.74 55.06
N ASP A 140 -55.94 71.10 56.22
CA ASP A 140 -56.71 71.40 57.43
C ASP A 140 -56.49 72.85 57.90
N GLU A 141 -55.25 73.34 57.87
CA GLU A 141 -54.93 74.76 58.16
C GLU A 141 -55.65 75.73 57.19
N ALA A 142 -55.87 75.31 55.93
CA ALA A 142 -56.62 76.09 54.95
C ALA A 142 -58.10 76.23 55.37
N PHE A 143 -58.75 75.12 55.73
CA PHE A 143 -60.15 75.11 56.14
C PHE A 143 -60.38 75.81 57.47
N ASP A 144 -59.48 75.66 58.44
CA ASP A 144 -59.51 76.41 59.69
C ASP A 144 -59.42 77.92 59.44
N SER A 145 -58.58 78.34 58.49
CA SER A 145 -58.46 79.74 58.09
C SER A 145 -59.74 80.26 57.44
N ILE A 146 -60.38 79.47 56.57
CA ILE A 146 -61.67 79.81 55.94
C ILE A 146 -62.78 79.95 56.98
N ASN A 147 -62.89 79.01 57.93
CA ASN A 147 -63.91 79.04 58.98
C ASN A 147 -63.76 80.26 59.90
N ASN A 148 -62.52 80.61 60.23
CA ASN A 148 -62.23 81.82 60.99
C ASN A 148 -62.69 83.08 60.23
N MET A 149 -62.60 83.11 58.89
CA MET A 149 -63.05 84.24 58.07
C MET A 149 -64.58 84.40 58.00
N GLU A 150 -65.35 83.31 58.06
CA GLU A 150 -66.84 83.38 58.02
C GLU A 150 -67.49 83.68 59.39
N SER A 151 -66.78 83.52 60.51
CA SER A 151 -67.32 83.82 61.84
C SER A 151 -67.49 85.33 62.08
N SER A 152 -68.71 85.78 62.37
CA SER A 152 -69.12 87.21 62.36
C SER A 152 -68.49 88.10 63.44
N GLU A 153 -67.64 87.58 64.32
CA GLU A 153 -66.95 88.35 65.38
C GLU A 153 -65.46 88.59 65.12
N LYS A 154 -64.91 88.14 63.97
CA LYS A 154 -63.47 88.33 63.63
C LYS A 154 -63.22 88.84 62.20
N LYS A 155 -64.15 89.63 61.65
CA LYS A 155 -63.95 90.31 60.34
C LYS A 155 -62.79 91.32 60.33
N THR A 156 -62.24 91.67 61.48
CA THR A 156 -61.21 92.71 61.66
C THR A 156 -59.76 92.24 61.59
N VAL A 157 -59.47 90.95 61.31
CA VAL A 157 -58.06 90.47 61.25
C VAL A 157 -57.45 90.54 59.83
N PHE A 158 -58.23 90.82 58.78
CA PHE A 158 -57.69 90.97 57.42
C PHE A 158 -58.29 92.12 56.58
N GLU A 159 -59.04 93.06 57.18
CA GLU A 159 -59.44 94.33 56.52
C GLU A 159 -58.24 95.26 56.19
N ASN A 160 -57.01 94.87 56.56
CA ASN A 160 -55.76 95.47 56.07
C ASN A 160 -55.29 94.92 54.71
N LEU A 161 -55.99 93.96 54.09
CA LEU A 161 -55.83 93.57 52.70
C LEU A 161 -56.70 94.44 51.78
N GLN A 162 -56.68 95.76 51.97
CA GLN A 162 -56.99 96.65 50.84
C GLN A 162 -56.04 96.30 49.68
N PRO A 163 -56.47 96.42 48.41
CA PRO A 163 -55.53 96.35 47.30
C PRO A 163 -54.49 97.44 47.54
N GLN A 164 -53.30 97.08 48.03
CA GLN A 164 -52.16 97.97 47.96
C GLN A 164 -52.07 98.35 46.48
N LYS A 165 -52.25 99.65 46.17
CA LYS A 165 -51.71 100.21 44.93
C LYS A 165 -50.31 99.61 44.84
N SER A 166 -50.02 98.88 43.75
CA SER A 166 -48.70 98.33 43.51
C SER A 166 -47.68 99.38 43.94
N GLU A 167 -46.98 99.15 45.04
CA GLU A 167 -45.74 99.89 45.25
C GLU A 167 -44.96 99.57 43.98
N LYS A 168 -44.65 100.62 43.21
CA LYS A 168 -43.67 100.46 42.13
C LYS A 168 -42.46 99.88 42.83
N VAL A 169 -42.19 98.59 42.61
CA VAL A 169 -40.96 97.97 43.04
C VAL A 169 -39.89 98.73 42.26
N LEU A 170 -39.28 99.72 42.91
CA LEU A 170 -38.20 100.53 42.35
C LEU A 170 -36.95 99.69 42.44
N VAL A 171 -36.84 98.74 41.52
CA VAL A 171 -35.61 98.02 41.25
C VAL A 171 -34.72 98.98 40.45
N SER A 172 -33.49 99.20 40.89
CA SER A 172 -32.57 100.02 40.09
C SER A 172 -32.25 99.30 38.79
N LEU A 173 -32.06 100.06 37.70
CA LEU A 173 -31.58 99.51 36.42
C LEU A 173 -30.28 98.72 36.61
N SER A 174 -29.43 99.10 37.57
CA SER A 174 -28.21 98.36 37.92
C SER A 174 -28.45 97.01 38.59
N ASP A 175 -29.52 96.83 39.35
CA ASP A 175 -29.82 95.54 39.98
C ASP A 175 -30.41 94.55 38.98
N ILE A 176 -31.20 95.06 38.02
CA ILE A 176 -31.65 94.28 36.86
C ILE A 176 -30.43 93.90 36.00
N ASP A 177 -29.54 94.84 35.70
CA ASP A 177 -28.35 94.59 34.88
C ASP A 177 -27.40 93.58 35.56
N LYS A 178 -27.28 93.61 36.89
CA LYS A 178 -26.54 92.59 37.67
C LYS A 178 -27.17 91.21 37.56
N LEU A 179 -28.50 91.10 37.73
CA LEU A 179 -29.21 89.83 37.61
C LEU A 179 -29.10 89.26 36.19
N VAL A 180 -29.24 90.12 35.16
CA VAL A 180 -29.16 89.73 33.74
C VAL A 180 -27.73 89.32 33.34
N ARG A 181 -26.69 90.04 33.78
CA ARG A 181 -25.30 89.68 33.49
C ARG A 181 -24.94 88.33 34.07
N GLN A 182 -25.32 88.06 35.31
CA GLN A 182 -24.96 86.79 35.95
C GLN A 182 -25.80 85.61 35.46
N THR A 183 -27.09 85.82 35.18
CA THR A 183 -27.90 84.78 34.51
C THR A 183 -27.36 84.47 33.12
N GLY A 184 -26.96 85.51 32.36
CA GLY A 184 -26.22 85.36 31.12
C GLY A 184 -24.95 84.51 31.28
N SER A 185 -24.02 84.89 32.16
CA SER A 185 -22.79 84.11 32.40
C SER A 185 -23.08 82.68 32.87
N SER A 186 -24.07 82.45 33.72
CA SER A 186 -24.38 81.10 34.23
C SER A 186 -24.94 80.15 33.15
N VAL A 187 -25.70 80.67 32.19
CA VAL A 187 -26.30 79.89 31.10
C VAL A 187 -25.29 79.63 29.98
N TRP A 188 -24.36 80.57 29.74
CA TRP A 188 -23.43 80.50 28.61
C TRP A 188 -22.01 80.04 28.97
N GLU A 189 -21.52 80.25 30.20
CA GLU A 189 -20.12 79.97 30.61
C GLU A 189 -19.98 78.72 31.51
N ASN A 190 -21.07 78.02 31.81
CA ASN A 190 -21.07 76.72 32.50
C ASN A 190 -20.33 76.72 33.87
N SER A 191 -20.44 77.81 34.63
CA SER A 191 -19.81 77.98 35.95
C SER A 191 -20.79 77.75 37.11
N GLU A 192 -20.35 77.07 38.17
CA GLU A 192 -21.10 76.96 39.42
C GLU A 192 -21.07 78.29 40.17
N THR A 193 -22.21 79.00 40.21
CA THR A 193 -22.31 80.21 41.03
C THR A 193 -23.36 80.04 42.13
N ASN A 194 -22.92 79.53 43.29
CA ASN A 194 -23.61 79.66 44.57
C ASN A 194 -23.24 81.00 45.22
N VAL A 195 -23.60 82.11 44.59
CA VAL A 195 -23.29 83.46 45.11
C VAL A 195 -24.59 84.14 45.52
N GLU A 196 -24.78 84.45 46.79
CA GLU A 196 -25.91 85.26 47.26
C GLU A 196 -25.78 86.71 46.74
N LEU A 197 -26.62 87.12 45.77
CA LEU A 197 -26.50 88.45 45.14
C LEU A 197 -27.28 89.51 45.89
N PHE A 198 -28.41 89.10 46.48
CA PHE A 198 -29.30 90.00 47.17
C PHE A 198 -29.57 89.48 48.59
N PRO A 199 -29.65 90.37 49.60
CA PRO A 199 -30.00 89.99 50.95
C PRO A 199 -31.44 89.48 51.04
N ALA A 200 -31.77 88.72 52.08
CA ALA A 200 -33.04 88.00 52.25
C ALA A 200 -34.32 88.88 52.10
N ASN A 201 -34.22 90.19 52.35
CA ASN A 201 -35.35 91.12 52.26
C ASN A 201 -35.49 91.82 50.88
N HIS A 202 -34.67 91.48 49.89
CA HIS A 202 -34.66 92.15 48.60
C HIS A 202 -35.67 91.52 47.60
N PRO A 203 -36.44 92.33 46.84
CA PRO A 203 -37.48 91.80 45.94
C PRO A 203 -36.97 90.82 44.87
N LEU A 204 -35.73 90.99 44.40
CA LEU A 204 -35.13 90.12 43.39
C LEU A 204 -34.53 88.81 43.93
N ARG A 205 -34.42 88.63 45.26
CA ARG A 205 -33.85 87.40 45.84
C ARG A 205 -34.65 86.16 45.45
N ILE A 206 -35.96 86.31 45.44
CA ILE A 206 -36.92 85.29 45.04
C ILE A 206 -36.70 84.82 43.59
N LEU A 207 -36.39 85.76 42.68
CA LEU A 207 -36.06 85.44 41.29
C LEU A 207 -34.67 84.79 41.17
N GLN A 208 -33.70 85.25 41.95
CA GLN A 208 -32.36 84.68 41.99
C GLN A 208 -32.39 83.18 42.35
N ASP A 209 -33.07 82.82 43.45
CA ASP A 209 -33.09 81.44 43.94
C ASP A 209 -33.78 80.50 42.91
N ALA A 210 -34.85 80.96 42.26
CA ALA A 210 -35.55 80.21 41.21
C ALA A 210 -34.67 79.98 39.96
N LEU A 211 -33.85 80.97 39.58
CA LEU A 211 -32.93 80.87 38.45
C LEU A 211 -31.77 79.91 38.74
N CYS A 212 -31.26 79.87 39.97
CA CYS A 212 -30.19 78.95 40.37
C CYS A 212 -30.64 77.47 40.31
N GLU A 213 -31.85 77.15 40.78
CA GLU A 213 -32.40 75.78 40.68
C GLU A 213 -32.64 75.35 39.22
N LEU A 214 -33.24 76.22 38.39
CA LEU A 214 -33.48 75.93 36.97
C LEU A 214 -32.18 75.61 36.20
N ASN A 215 -31.11 76.36 36.49
CA ASN A 215 -29.79 76.12 35.91
C ASN A 215 -29.15 74.80 36.37
N SER A 216 -29.50 74.30 37.55
CA SER A 216 -29.06 72.98 38.03
C SER A 216 -29.78 71.86 37.26
N ASP A 217 -31.09 71.98 37.06
CA ASP A 217 -31.89 70.97 36.36
C ASP A 217 -31.52 70.84 34.87
N ILE A 218 -31.29 71.97 34.19
CA ILE A 218 -30.84 71.99 32.79
C ILE A 218 -29.48 71.28 32.65
N ARG A 219 -28.55 71.49 33.59
CA ARG A 219 -27.24 70.82 33.58
C ARG A 219 -27.38 69.30 33.72
N ASN A 220 -28.22 68.84 34.64
CA ASN A 220 -28.47 67.40 34.82
C ASN A 220 -29.05 66.76 33.55
N MET A 221 -29.98 67.43 32.86
CA MET A 221 -30.56 66.95 31.59
C MET A 221 -29.51 66.83 30.47
N ILE A 222 -28.63 67.83 30.35
CA ILE A 222 -27.53 67.81 29.35
C ILE A 222 -26.58 66.64 29.60
N VAL A 223 -26.23 66.38 30.87
CA VAL A 223 -25.35 65.26 31.25
C VAL A 223 -25.99 63.91 30.88
N MET A 224 -27.26 63.68 31.24
CA MET A 224 -27.95 62.42 30.92
C MET A 224 -28.06 62.17 29.41
N THR A 225 -28.39 63.22 28.64
CA THR A 225 -28.51 63.11 27.17
C THR A 225 -27.17 62.76 26.53
N LYS A 226 -26.07 63.32 27.05
CA LYS A 226 -24.72 63.02 26.59
C LYS A 226 -24.34 61.56 26.86
N GLU A 227 -24.62 61.04 28.06
CA GLU A 227 -24.36 59.63 28.42
C GLU A 227 -25.15 58.64 27.53
N GLN A 228 -26.39 58.98 27.18
CA GLN A 228 -27.23 58.11 26.33
C GLN A 228 -26.71 58.04 24.89
N ASN A 229 -26.23 59.16 24.34
CA ASN A 229 -25.62 59.19 23.01
C ASN A 229 -24.29 58.44 22.96
N GLU A 230 -23.45 58.55 24.01
CA GLU A 230 -22.20 57.79 24.10
C GLU A 230 -22.46 56.27 24.09
N LYS A 231 -23.45 55.79 24.86
CA LYS A 231 -23.87 54.37 24.86
C LYS A 231 -24.37 53.89 23.49
N LEU A 232 -25.11 54.72 22.76
CA LEU A 232 -25.63 54.36 21.44
C LEU A 232 -24.49 54.18 20.43
N ILE A 233 -23.54 55.13 20.42
CA ILE A 233 -22.35 55.07 19.55
C ILE A 233 -21.49 53.84 19.89
N GLU A 234 -21.29 53.54 21.17
CA GLU A 234 -20.56 52.33 21.60
C GLU A 234 -21.25 51.04 21.14
N SER A 235 -22.58 50.97 21.23
CA SER A 235 -23.36 49.82 20.75
C SER A 235 -23.24 49.63 19.24
N GLU A 236 -23.34 50.70 18.46
CA GLU A 236 -23.22 50.66 16.99
C GLU A 236 -21.81 50.23 16.56
N ILE A 237 -20.77 50.78 17.20
CA ILE A 237 -19.38 50.38 16.95
C ILE A 237 -19.17 48.90 17.30
N SER A 238 -19.75 48.42 18.41
CA SER A 238 -19.65 47.03 18.84
C SER A 238 -20.31 46.07 17.84
N LEU A 239 -21.53 46.41 17.38
CA LEU A 239 -22.24 45.64 16.35
C LEU A 239 -21.48 45.59 15.04
N ARG A 240 -20.95 46.74 14.59
CA ARG A 240 -20.15 46.81 13.37
C ARG A 240 -18.87 45.96 13.48
N LYS A 241 -18.17 46.04 14.61
CA LYS A 241 -17.01 45.18 14.89
C LYS A 241 -17.35 43.69 14.89
N GLN A 242 -18.51 43.29 15.43
CA GLN A 242 -18.95 41.90 15.39
C GLN A 242 -19.28 41.44 13.96
N SER A 243 -19.98 42.28 13.19
CA SER A 243 -20.31 41.99 11.78
C SER A 243 -19.04 41.85 10.93
N ASP A 244 -18.10 42.79 11.05
CA ASP A 244 -16.82 42.75 10.32
C ASP A 244 -16.02 41.51 10.71
N ARG A 245 -15.95 41.18 12.02
CA ARG A 245 -15.28 39.97 12.50
C ARG A 245 -15.88 38.69 11.91
N LEU A 246 -17.22 38.58 11.84
CA LEU A 246 -17.87 37.42 11.25
C LEU A 246 -17.59 37.32 9.74
N ALA A 247 -17.64 38.45 9.03
CA ALA A 247 -17.30 38.50 7.60
C ALA A 247 -15.84 38.10 7.33
N ASP A 248 -14.91 38.55 8.17
CA ASP A 248 -13.49 38.20 8.07
C ASP A 248 -13.22 36.73 8.39
N VAL A 249 -13.93 36.13 9.36
CA VAL A 249 -13.86 34.69 9.63
C VAL A 249 -14.36 33.87 8.43
N ILE A 250 -15.46 34.27 7.79
CA ILE A 250 -15.98 33.59 6.59
C ILE A 250 -14.98 33.70 5.43
N LYS A 251 -14.40 34.89 5.22
CA LYS A 251 -13.36 35.10 4.19
C LYS A 251 -12.09 34.30 4.49
N GLY A 252 -11.62 34.31 5.74
CA GLY A 252 -10.39 33.64 6.15
C GLY A 252 -10.47 32.11 6.16
N THR A 253 -11.67 31.55 6.39
CA THR A 253 -11.92 30.09 6.27
C THR A 253 -12.08 29.63 4.83
N ASN A 254 -12.22 30.57 3.88
CA ASN A 254 -12.31 30.30 2.45
C ASN A 254 -13.53 29.44 2.07
N ILE A 255 -14.64 29.60 2.79
CA ILE A 255 -15.85 28.76 2.73
C ILE A 255 -16.96 29.43 1.90
N GLY A 256 -17.66 28.65 1.07
CA GLY A 256 -18.92 29.04 0.46
C GLY A 256 -20.06 28.96 1.46
N THR A 257 -20.97 29.92 1.53
CA THR A 257 -22.13 29.87 2.44
C THR A 257 -23.43 29.90 1.65
N PHE A 258 -24.46 29.25 2.17
CA PHE A 258 -25.80 29.31 1.61
C PHE A 258 -26.86 29.62 2.66
N GLU A 259 -27.86 30.39 2.26
CA GLU A 259 -29.15 30.54 2.94
C GLU A 259 -30.22 29.98 2.02
N TRP A 260 -30.94 28.97 2.48
CA TRP A 260 -32.00 28.31 1.72
C TRP A 260 -33.34 28.49 2.41
N ASP A 261 -34.27 29.15 1.72
CA ASP A 261 -35.68 29.13 2.03
C ASP A 261 -36.32 27.91 1.35
N ILE A 262 -36.67 26.92 2.18
CA ILE A 262 -37.12 25.60 1.73
C ILE A 262 -38.53 25.66 1.14
N LEU A 263 -39.37 26.58 1.63
CA LEU A 263 -40.76 26.72 1.19
C LEU A 263 -40.87 27.31 -0.21
N THR A 264 -40.03 28.30 -0.50
CA THR A 264 -40.00 28.99 -1.80
C THR A 264 -39.03 28.35 -2.80
N GLY A 265 -38.07 27.57 -2.33
CA GLY A 265 -36.97 27.04 -3.14
C GLY A 265 -35.85 28.05 -3.40
N THR A 266 -35.94 29.26 -2.84
CA THR A 266 -34.94 30.33 -3.01
C THR A 266 -33.68 30.01 -2.22
N ILE A 267 -32.53 30.00 -2.88
CA ILE A 267 -31.23 29.78 -2.23
C ILE A 267 -30.27 30.90 -2.60
N ILE A 268 -29.63 31.49 -1.60
CA ILE A 268 -28.68 32.59 -1.74
C ILE A 268 -27.32 32.06 -1.36
N PHE A 269 -26.39 32.08 -2.31
CA PHE A 269 -24.99 31.73 -2.08
C PHE A 269 -24.13 32.99 -1.94
N ASN A 270 -23.04 32.90 -1.17
CA ASN A 270 -22.01 33.95 -1.22
C ASN A 270 -21.14 33.83 -2.48
N ASN A 271 -20.37 34.88 -2.79
CA ASN A 271 -19.47 34.90 -3.95
C ASN A 271 -18.48 33.73 -3.95
N ARG A 272 -18.02 33.32 -2.76
CA ARG A 272 -17.00 32.29 -2.63
C ARG A 272 -17.46 30.94 -3.18
N TRP A 273 -18.72 30.57 -2.96
CA TRP A 273 -19.28 29.34 -3.52
C TRP A 273 -19.23 29.33 -5.06
N ALA A 274 -19.58 30.45 -5.71
CA ALA A 274 -19.52 30.58 -7.16
C ALA A 274 -18.06 30.52 -7.68
N GLU A 275 -17.13 31.18 -6.98
CA GLU A 275 -15.68 31.14 -7.29
C GLU A 275 -15.12 29.71 -7.24
N MET A 276 -15.51 28.89 -6.25
CA MET A 276 -15.08 27.49 -6.14
C MET A 276 -15.47 26.65 -7.37
N LEU A 277 -16.55 27.03 -8.05
CA LEU A 277 -17.09 26.33 -9.22
C LEU A 277 -16.74 27.04 -10.55
N GLY A 278 -16.01 28.15 -10.49
CA GLY A 278 -15.60 28.91 -11.68
C GLY A 278 -16.70 29.75 -12.33
N TYR A 279 -17.80 30.02 -11.62
CA TYR A 279 -18.91 30.83 -12.12
C TYR A 279 -18.90 32.23 -11.49
N ALA A 280 -19.45 33.22 -12.19
CA ALA A 280 -19.83 34.48 -11.56
C ALA A 280 -21.19 34.31 -10.85
N ILE A 281 -21.33 34.84 -9.64
CA ILE A 281 -22.58 34.71 -8.86
C ILE A 281 -23.81 35.27 -9.61
N ASN A 282 -23.60 36.29 -10.46
CA ASN A 282 -24.64 36.92 -11.26
C ASN A 282 -25.17 36.03 -12.40
N ASP A 283 -24.42 35.00 -12.80
CA ASP A 283 -24.81 34.06 -13.84
C ASP A 283 -25.65 32.90 -13.27
N LEU A 284 -25.75 32.81 -11.94
CA LEU A 284 -26.42 31.73 -11.22
C LEU A 284 -27.78 32.22 -10.70
N GLN A 285 -28.82 31.44 -10.98
CA GLN A 285 -30.15 31.74 -10.44
C GLN A 285 -30.19 31.41 -8.95
N PRO A 286 -30.77 32.29 -8.10
CA PRO A 286 -30.87 32.07 -6.65
C PRO A 286 -32.01 31.08 -6.31
N HIS A 287 -31.95 29.88 -6.89
CA HIS A 287 -32.97 28.84 -6.74
C HIS A 287 -32.31 27.47 -6.62
N ILE A 288 -32.92 26.58 -5.83
CA ILE A 288 -32.37 25.25 -5.49
C ILE A 288 -32.10 24.37 -6.73
N THR A 289 -32.81 24.62 -7.84
CA THR A 289 -32.57 23.96 -9.12
C THR A 289 -31.16 24.20 -9.66
N THR A 290 -30.57 25.37 -9.43
CA THR A 290 -29.19 25.66 -9.83
C THR A 290 -28.22 24.72 -9.12
N TRP A 291 -28.42 24.50 -7.82
CA TRP A 291 -27.62 23.57 -7.04
C TRP A 291 -27.80 22.13 -7.54
N ASN A 292 -29.05 21.67 -7.72
CA ASN A 292 -29.36 20.32 -8.21
C ASN A 292 -28.77 20.04 -9.60
N ASN A 293 -28.76 21.03 -10.51
CA ASN A 293 -28.24 20.87 -11.87
C ASN A 293 -26.71 20.77 -11.92
N LEU A 294 -26.03 21.42 -10.98
CA LEU A 294 -24.57 21.38 -10.89
C LEU A 294 -24.08 20.13 -10.14
N THR A 295 -24.91 19.50 -9.34
CA THR A 295 -24.57 18.28 -8.60
C THR A 295 -24.51 17.05 -9.50
N HIS A 296 -23.53 16.17 -9.26
CA HIS A 296 -23.35 14.93 -10.01
C HIS A 296 -24.57 13.98 -9.87
N PRO A 297 -25.07 13.37 -10.96
CA PRO A 297 -26.26 12.50 -10.92
C PRO A 297 -26.19 11.36 -9.90
N ASP A 298 -25.05 10.67 -9.78
CA ASP A 298 -24.84 9.59 -8.82
C ASP A 298 -24.96 10.02 -7.34
N ASP A 299 -24.71 11.29 -7.03
CA ASP A 299 -24.70 11.78 -5.65
C ASP A 299 -26.14 12.13 -5.18
N ASN A 300 -27.07 12.36 -6.12
CA ASN A 300 -28.44 12.80 -5.85
C ASN A 300 -29.23 11.84 -4.96
N SER A 301 -29.02 10.52 -5.09
CA SER A 301 -29.73 9.54 -4.27
C SER A 301 -29.35 9.63 -2.80
N VAL A 302 -28.06 9.84 -2.52
CA VAL A 302 -27.54 9.99 -1.14
C VAL A 302 -28.00 11.31 -0.55
N ILE A 303 -27.94 12.38 -1.34
CA ILE A 303 -28.40 13.73 -0.98
C ILE A 303 -29.85 13.72 -0.55
N ASN A 304 -30.74 13.17 -1.39
CA ASN A 304 -32.18 13.18 -1.11
C ASN A 304 -32.51 12.40 0.17
N LEU A 305 -31.85 11.26 0.38
CA LEU A 305 -32.00 10.46 1.60
C LEU A 305 -31.55 11.24 2.85
N LEU A 306 -30.40 11.91 2.78
CA LEU A 306 -29.87 12.68 3.92
C LEU A 306 -30.70 13.94 4.20
N LEU A 307 -31.23 14.60 3.17
CA LEU A 307 -32.17 15.72 3.31
C LEU A 307 -33.46 15.27 4.00
N GLU A 308 -34.05 14.15 3.56
CA GLU A 308 -35.28 13.60 4.15
C GLU A 308 -35.08 13.29 5.64
N LYS A 309 -33.98 12.59 5.98
CA LYS A 309 -33.63 12.31 7.38
C LYS A 309 -33.40 13.59 8.20
N HIS A 310 -32.74 14.59 7.64
CA HIS A 310 -32.52 15.87 8.32
C HIS A 310 -33.83 16.63 8.56
N PHE A 311 -34.73 16.66 7.56
CA PHE A 311 -36.04 17.28 7.68
C PHE A 311 -36.96 16.57 8.66
N ASN A 312 -36.81 15.25 8.81
CA ASN A 312 -37.48 14.45 9.84
C ASN A 312 -36.81 14.56 11.22
N ARG A 313 -35.75 15.37 11.37
CA ARG A 313 -34.95 15.53 12.60
C ARG A 313 -34.28 14.25 13.09
N GLU A 314 -34.06 13.28 12.21
CA GLU A 314 -33.25 12.09 12.50
C GLU A 314 -31.75 12.42 12.51
N LEU A 315 -31.36 13.52 11.85
CA LEU A 315 -29.99 14.03 11.79
C LEU A 315 -29.97 15.50 12.21
N ASP A 316 -29.02 15.88 13.07
CA ASP A 316 -28.84 17.27 13.52
C ASP A 316 -28.26 18.20 12.43
N PHE A 317 -27.51 17.63 11.49
CA PHE A 317 -26.87 18.32 10.38
C PHE A 317 -27.05 17.51 9.09
N PHE A 318 -27.25 18.23 7.98
CA PHE A 318 -27.13 17.71 6.64
C PHE A 318 -25.67 17.79 6.23
N ASP A 319 -24.93 16.69 6.35
CA ASP A 319 -23.46 16.63 6.24
C ASP A 319 -23.04 15.52 5.27
N PHE A 320 -22.39 15.88 4.17
CA PHE A 320 -21.98 14.95 3.11
C PHE A 320 -20.94 15.58 2.16
N GLU A 321 -20.31 14.73 1.35
CA GLU A 321 -19.39 15.14 0.29
C GLU A 321 -20.05 14.90 -1.06
N THR A 322 -19.94 15.85 -1.98
CA THR A 322 -20.56 15.77 -3.30
C THR A 322 -19.67 16.35 -4.38
N ARG A 323 -19.86 15.86 -5.60
CA ARG A 323 -19.23 16.42 -6.79
C ARG A 323 -20.15 17.46 -7.40
N MET A 324 -19.60 18.64 -7.66
CA MET A 324 -20.29 19.71 -8.37
C MET A 324 -19.52 20.09 -9.63
N LYS A 325 -20.25 20.45 -10.69
CA LYS A 325 -19.70 20.71 -12.02
C LYS A 325 -19.07 22.10 -12.09
N HIS A 326 -17.79 22.16 -12.41
CA HIS A 326 -17.08 23.41 -12.69
C HIS A 326 -17.54 24.03 -14.03
N ALA A 327 -17.37 25.33 -14.21
CA ALA A 327 -17.64 26.04 -15.47
C ALA A 327 -16.84 25.44 -16.67
N ASP A 328 -15.61 24.99 -16.41
CA ASP A 328 -14.76 24.31 -17.41
C ASP A 328 -15.14 22.85 -17.68
N GLY A 329 -16.19 22.33 -17.02
CA GLY A 329 -16.75 20.99 -17.26
C GLY A 329 -16.14 19.85 -16.45
N HIS A 330 -15.10 20.07 -15.65
CA HIS A 330 -14.57 19.08 -14.71
C HIS A 330 -15.36 19.07 -13.38
N TRP A 331 -15.11 18.07 -12.52
CA TRP A 331 -15.79 17.91 -11.23
C TRP A 331 -14.94 18.47 -10.08
N VAL A 332 -15.56 19.30 -9.24
CA VAL A 332 -14.99 19.81 -7.98
C VAL A 332 -15.64 19.06 -6.83
N TRP A 333 -14.84 18.60 -5.88
CA TRP A 333 -15.34 17.96 -4.67
C TRP A 333 -15.62 19.00 -3.60
N LEU A 334 -16.88 19.08 -3.18
CA LEU A 334 -17.32 19.95 -2.09
C LEU A 334 -17.80 19.13 -0.90
N HIS A 335 -17.39 19.53 0.30
CA HIS A 335 -18.00 19.11 1.55
C HIS A 335 -19.11 20.09 1.90
N VAL A 336 -20.32 19.58 2.07
CA VAL A 336 -21.51 20.39 2.34
C VAL A 336 -22.02 20.06 3.73
N ARG A 337 -22.18 21.10 4.54
CA ARG A 337 -22.74 20.97 5.88
C ARG A 337 -23.79 22.06 6.11
N GLY A 338 -25.03 21.66 6.37
CA GLY A 338 -26.11 22.60 6.66
C GLY A 338 -27.00 22.19 7.82
N LYS A 339 -27.78 23.14 8.33
CA LYS A 339 -28.72 22.93 9.43
C LYS A 339 -29.97 23.79 9.24
N VAL A 340 -31.15 23.19 9.44
CA VAL A 340 -32.41 23.93 9.55
C VAL A 340 -32.45 24.67 10.90
N VAL A 341 -32.53 26.00 10.84
CA VAL A 341 -32.53 26.88 12.01
C VAL A 341 -33.94 27.34 12.36
N GLU A 342 -34.77 27.59 11.35
CA GLU A 342 -36.15 28.05 11.54
C GLU A 342 -37.13 27.00 11.03
N TRP A 343 -38.19 26.79 11.81
CA TRP A 343 -39.27 25.85 11.53
C TRP A 343 -40.60 26.59 11.58
N THR A 344 -41.54 26.18 10.74
CA THR A 344 -42.91 26.70 10.77
C THR A 344 -43.67 26.20 12.01
N ASN A 345 -44.80 26.84 12.32
CA ASN A 345 -45.67 26.42 13.44
C ASN A 345 -46.23 24.99 13.29
N ASP A 346 -46.28 24.44 12.08
CA ASP A 346 -46.64 23.06 11.77
C ASP A 346 -45.43 22.11 11.69
N ASN A 347 -44.28 22.50 12.28
CA ASN A 347 -43.03 21.73 12.34
C ASN A 347 -42.44 21.37 10.97
N LYS A 348 -42.72 22.13 9.91
CA LYS A 348 -42.02 21.98 8.63
C LYS A 348 -40.74 22.82 8.61
N PRO A 349 -39.69 22.36 7.92
CA PRO A 349 -38.45 23.11 7.84
C PRO A 349 -38.66 24.36 6.99
N TRP A 350 -38.21 25.53 7.48
CA TRP A 350 -38.38 26.80 6.79
C TRP A 350 -37.07 27.35 6.26
N LYS A 351 -36.10 27.65 7.14
CA LYS A 351 -34.80 28.19 6.74
C LYS A 351 -33.65 27.28 7.13
N MET A 352 -32.77 27.06 6.16
CA MET A 352 -31.56 26.28 6.31
C MET A 352 -30.33 27.11 5.96
N TYR A 353 -29.33 27.04 6.82
CA TYR A 353 -28.05 27.70 6.61
C TYR A 353 -26.95 26.65 6.56
N GLY A 354 -25.94 26.89 5.74
CA GLY A 354 -24.82 25.96 5.69
C GLY A 354 -23.64 26.47 4.90
N THR A 355 -22.68 25.58 4.74
CA THR A 355 -21.36 25.84 4.20
C THR A 355 -20.95 24.80 3.17
N HIS A 356 -20.16 25.24 2.19
CA HIS A 356 -19.46 24.43 1.20
C HIS A 356 -17.96 24.66 1.35
N SER A 357 -17.20 23.58 1.53
CA SER A 357 -15.73 23.62 1.58
C SER A 357 -15.17 22.82 0.41
N ASP A 358 -14.24 23.40 -0.35
CA ASP A 358 -13.53 22.67 -1.41
C ASP A 358 -12.55 21.67 -0.80
N ILE A 359 -12.78 20.38 -1.09
CA ILE A 359 -11.97 19.25 -0.61
C ILE A 359 -11.26 18.53 -1.77
N SER A 360 -11.21 19.14 -2.96
CA SER A 360 -10.63 18.54 -4.17
C SER A 360 -9.15 18.19 -3.97
N THR A 361 -8.37 19.06 -3.35
CA THR A 361 -6.95 18.79 -3.04
C THR A 361 -6.80 17.54 -2.17
N ARG A 362 -7.61 17.42 -1.11
CA ARG A 362 -7.58 16.25 -0.21
C ARG A 362 -7.93 14.97 -0.97
N LYS A 363 -9.00 14.98 -1.75
CA LYS A 363 -9.43 13.81 -2.54
C LYS A 363 -8.40 13.41 -3.59
N ASN A 364 -7.79 14.38 -4.27
CA ASN A 364 -6.72 14.11 -5.23
C ASN A 364 -5.49 13.51 -4.55
N SER A 365 -5.10 13.99 -3.37
CA SER A 365 -4.00 13.39 -2.59
C SER A 365 -4.31 11.97 -2.13
N GLU A 366 -5.54 11.69 -1.68
CA GLU A 366 -5.99 10.33 -1.32
C GLU A 366 -5.95 9.38 -2.53
N LEU A 367 -6.44 9.84 -3.69
CA LEU A 367 -6.38 9.08 -4.94
C LEU A 367 -4.94 8.82 -5.39
N LEU A 368 -4.07 9.83 -5.38
CA LEU A 368 -2.66 9.68 -5.73
C LEU A 368 -1.93 8.72 -4.78
N LEU A 369 -2.21 8.80 -3.48
CA LEU A 369 -1.64 7.86 -2.51
C LEU A 369 -2.12 6.43 -2.80
N LYS A 370 -3.42 6.23 -3.01
CA LYS A 370 -3.99 4.92 -3.35
C LYS A 370 -3.45 4.38 -4.67
N GLU A 371 -3.28 5.22 -5.69
CA GLU A 371 -2.64 4.84 -6.94
C GLU A 371 -1.17 4.47 -6.74
N SER A 372 -0.43 5.22 -5.92
CA SER A 372 0.96 4.93 -5.58
C SER A 372 1.09 3.60 -4.85
N GLU A 373 0.23 3.34 -3.85
CA GLU A 373 0.17 2.06 -3.13
C GLU A 373 -0.18 0.89 -4.06
N ASN A 374 -1.16 1.07 -4.95
CA ASN A 374 -1.53 0.05 -5.94
C ASN A 374 -0.39 -0.22 -6.92
N LYS A 375 0.31 0.82 -7.38
CA LYS A 375 1.50 0.70 -8.23
C LYS A 375 2.61 -0.05 -7.49
N TYR A 376 2.90 0.31 -6.24
CA TYR A 376 3.89 -0.39 -5.41
C TYR A 376 3.53 -1.88 -5.24
N ARG A 377 2.29 -2.20 -4.87
CA ARG A 377 1.84 -3.59 -4.76
C ARG A 377 2.00 -4.36 -6.08
N SER A 378 1.62 -3.75 -7.20
CA SER A 378 1.67 -4.40 -8.51
C SER A 378 3.10 -4.64 -9.00
N PHE A 379 4.01 -3.68 -8.79
CA PHE A 379 5.39 -3.78 -9.29
C PHE A 379 6.34 -4.54 -8.37
N PHE A 380 6.08 -4.54 -7.06
CA PHE A 380 6.90 -5.20 -6.05
C PHE A 380 6.24 -6.46 -5.50
N GLU A 381 5.15 -6.32 -4.73
CA GLU A 381 4.52 -7.40 -3.95
C GLU A 381 3.98 -8.55 -4.81
N ASP A 382 3.17 -8.21 -5.82
CA ASP A 382 2.46 -9.17 -6.67
C ASP A 382 3.25 -9.54 -7.94
N ASN A 383 4.46 -9.02 -8.08
CA ASN A 383 5.34 -9.35 -9.20
C ASN A 383 5.77 -10.82 -9.13
N SER A 384 5.73 -11.52 -10.26
CA SER A 384 6.12 -12.94 -10.34
C SER A 384 7.64 -13.16 -10.26
N ALA A 385 8.44 -12.13 -10.49
CA ALA A 385 9.89 -12.21 -10.32
C ALA A 385 10.25 -12.25 -8.84
N VAL A 386 11.30 -13.01 -8.48
CA VAL A 386 11.80 -13.06 -7.10
C VAL A 386 12.58 -11.78 -6.81
N ILE A 387 12.07 -10.95 -5.92
CA ILE A 387 12.65 -9.63 -5.60
C ILE A 387 13.05 -9.57 -4.13
N LEU A 388 14.29 -9.14 -3.88
CA LEU A 388 14.81 -8.85 -2.54
C LEU A 388 15.30 -7.40 -2.50
N LEU A 389 15.04 -6.72 -1.39
CA LEU A 389 15.62 -5.42 -1.07
C LEU A 389 16.67 -5.60 0.02
N ILE A 390 17.94 -5.34 -0.28
CA ILE A 390 19.08 -5.69 0.57
C ILE A 390 19.83 -4.44 1.00
N GLU A 391 20.13 -4.29 2.29
CA GLU A 391 21.00 -3.21 2.78
C GLU A 391 22.48 -3.63 2.54
N PRO A 392 23.24 -2.91 1.67
CA PRO A 392 24.54 -3.38 1.19
C PRO A 392 25.64 -3.43 2.25
N ILE A 393 25.52 -2.63 3.32
CA ILE A 393 26.53 -2.56 4.39
C ILE A 393 26.40 -3.77 5.34
N THR A 394 25.18 -4.06 5.77
CA THR A 394 24.88 -5.11 6.75
C THR A 394 24.60 -6.46 6.09
N GLY A 395 24.15 -6.45 4.83
CA GLY A 395 23.62 -7.61 4.13
C GLY A 395 22.21 -8.00 4.59
N ASN A 396 21.55 -7.16 5.39
CA ASN A 396 20.20 -7.42 5.87
C ASN A 396 19.18 -7.33 4.74
N ILE A 397 18.21 -8.25 4.74
CA ILE A 397 17.11 -8.24 3.79
C ILE A 397 16.01 -7.36 4.38
N ALA A 398 15.91 -6.14 3.87
CA ALA A 398 14.96 -5.14 4.35
C ALA A 398 13.52 -5.47 3.96
N SER A 399 13.32 -6.07 2.78
CA SER A 399 11.99 -6.45 2.29
C SER A 399 12.10 -7.51 1.19
N VAL A 400 11.05 -8.31 1.03
CA VAL A 400 10.91 -9.35 0.01
C VAL A 400 9.49 -9.32 -0.53
N ASN A 401 9.30 -9.71 -1.79
CA ASN A 401 7.96 -9.86 -2.36
C ASN A 401 7.39 -11.27 -2.15
N LYS A 402 6.11 -11.47 -2.51
CA LYS A 402 5.44 -12.77 -2.38
C LYS A 402 6.12 -13.87 -3.19
N ALA A 403 6.62 -13.55 -4.39
CA ALA A 403 7.35 -14.52 -5.21
C ALA A 403 8.63 -15.00 -4.51
N ALA A 404 9.36 -14.11 -3.82
CA ALA A 404 10.53 -14.50 -3.04
C ALA A 404 10.18 -15.40 -1.84
N ILE A 405 9.09 -15.11 -1.13
CA ILE A 405 8.59 -15.97 -0.04
C ILE A 405 8.27 -17.38 -0.56
N GLN A 406 7.53 -17.47 -1.66
CA GLN A 406 7.18 -18.75 -2.28
C GLN A 406 8.40 -19.48 -2.84
N TYR A 407 9.32 -18.75 -3.47
CA TYR A 407 10.52 -19.31 -4.04
C TYR A 407 11.45 -19.82 -2.95
N TYR A 408 11.87 -19.03 -1.97
CA TYR A 408 12.83 -19.50 -0.96
C TYR A 408 12.21 -20.39 0.12
N GLY A 409 10.90 -20.31 0.33
CA GLY A 409 10.16 -21.14 1.29
C GLY A 409 10.22 -20.68 2.75
N TRP A 410 10.74 -19.47 3.01
CA TRP A 410 10.67 -18.83 4.32
C TRP A 410 9.51 -17.84 4.37
N THR A 411 8.92 -17.69 5.54
CA THR A 411 7.95 -16.63 5.83
C THR A 411 8.61 -15.25 5.85
N GLU A 412 7.82 -14.19 5.71
CA GLU A 412 8.31 -12.81 5.76
C GLU A 412 9.04 -12.50 7.09
N GLN A 413 8.51 -12.98 8.21
CA GLN A 413 9.14 -12.82 9.54
C GLN A 413 10.48 -13.54 9.66
N GLU A 414 10.62 -14.70 9.02
CA GLU A 414 11.90 -15.42 8.97
C GLU A 414 12.91 -14.70 8.09
N PHE A 415 12.47 -14.08 7.00
CA PHE A 415 13.31 -13.24 6.14
C PHE A 415 13.85 -12.01 6.87
N SER A 416 13.05 -11.36 7.72
CA SER A 416 13.51 -10.20 8.50
C SER A 416 14.67 -10.52 9.46
N ASN A 417 14.82 -11.79 9.85
CA ASN A 417 15.92 -12.26 10.70
C ASN A 417 17.08 -12.89 9.91
N LYS A 418 17.01 -12.87 8.58
CA LYS A 418 18.03 -13.44 7.69
C LYS A 418 18.80 -12.35 6.97
N THR A 419 20.03 -12.69 6.65
CA THR A 419 20.90 -11.89 5.82
C THR A 419 21.07 -12.56 4.46
N ILE A 420 21.52 -11.79 3.46
CA ILE A 420 21.87 -12.35 2.16
C ILE A 420 22.97 -13.42 2.26
N PHE A 421 23.79 -13.39 3.31
CA PHE A 421 24.83 -14.38 3.59
C PHE A 421 24.28 -15.75 4.02
N ASP A 422 23.04 -15.80 4.51
CA ASP A 422 22.36 -17.07 4.86
C ASP A 422 21.78 -17.75 3.62
N ILE A 423 21.54 -16.96 2.56
CA ILE A 423 20.97 -17.41 1.29
C ILE A 423 22.08 -17.75 0.31
N CYS A 424 23.04 -16.85 0.12
CA CYS A 424 24.11 -17.01 -0.85
C CYS A 424 25.21 -17.91 -0.30
N VAL A 425 25.59 -18.93 -1.07
CA VAL A 425 26.59 -19.96 -0.69
C VAL A 425 28.03 -19.43 -0.81
N LEU A 426 28.24 -18.24 -1.37
CA LEU A 426 29.55 -17.59 -1.47
C LEU A 426 30.12 -17.16 -0.11
N SER A 427 31.45 -17.01 -0.04
CA SER A 427 32.10 -16.45 1.14
C SER A 427 31.68 -15.00 1.36
N GLN A 428 31.43 -14.64 2.63
CA GLN A 428 30.92 -13.32 3.01
C GLN A 428 31.83 -12.17 2.53
N GLU A 429 33.15 -12.37 2.55
CA GLU A 429 34.12 -11.35 2.09
C GLU A 429 33.97 -11.04 0.59
N ARG A 430 33.78 -12.08 -0.22
CA ARG A 430 33.61 -11.93 -1.66
C ARG A 430 32.26 -11.28 -2.00
N LEU A 431 31.20 -11.70 -1.32
CA LEU A 431 29.87 -11.12 -1.53
C LEU A 431 29.81 -9.64 -1.12
N LYS A 432 30.47 -9.26 -0.02
CA LYS A 432 30.57 -7.83 0.38
C LYS A 432 31.29 -6.98 -0.67
N LYS A 433 32.39 -7.49 -1.22
CA LYS A 433 33.11 -6.81 -2.29
C LYS A 433 32.23 -6.62 -3.54
N GLU A 434 31.58 -7.69 -3.99
CA GLU A 434 30.72 -7.65 -5.19
C GLU A 434 29.46 -6.79 -4.97
N MET A 435 28.89 -6.74 -3.76
CA MET A 435 27.82 -5.80 -3.39
C MET A 435 28.31 -4.34 -3.43
N SER A 436 29.53 -4.06 -2.94
CA SER A 436 30.09 -2.70 -3.00
C SER A 436 30.36 -2.23 -4.44
N GLU A 437 30.78 -3.13 -5.33
CA GLU A 437 30.95 -2.86 -6.76
C GLU A 437 29.59 -2.62 -7.45
N SER A 438 28.54 -3.34 -7.05
CA SER A 438 27.17 -3.17 -7.58
C SER A 438 26.54 -1.82 -7.17
N VAL A 439 26.90 -1.26 -6.01
CA VAL A 439 26.48 0.10 -5.60
C VAL A 439 27.08 1.17 -6.51
N ASN A 440 28.29 0.94 -7.03
CA ASN A 440 28.99 1.86 -7.92
C ASN A 440 28.61 1.70 -9.42
N HIS A 441 27.63 0.85 -9.75
CA HIS A 441 27.16 0.54 -11.11
C HIS A 441 28.19 -0.13 -12.05
N ASP A 442 29.30 -0.67 -11.55
CA ASP A 442 30.34 -1.28 -12.40
C ASP A 442 29.96 -2.68 -12.92
N LYS A 443 29.24 -3.47 -12.11
CA LYS A 443 28.72 -4.80 -12.47
C LYS A 443 27.45 -5.13 -11.69
N ASN A 444 26.32 -5.12 -12.39
CA ASN A 444 25.00 -5.34 -11.78
C ASN A 444 24.47 -6.77 -12.00
N HIS A 445 25.25 -7.66 -12.62
CA HIS A 445 24.83 -8.99 -13.04
C HIS A 445 25.80 -10.04 -12.52
N HIS A 446 25.26 -11.04 -11.81
CA HIS A 446 26.07 -12.11 -11.21
C HIS A 446 25.31 -13.44 -11.24
N VAL A 447 26.06 -14.54 -11.32
CA VAL A 447 25.51 -15.90 -11.18
C VAL A 447 26.05 -16.51 -9.89
N TYR A 448 25.13 -16.87 -9.00
CA TYR A 448 25.44 -17.39 -7.67
C TYR A 448 24.71 -18.69 -7.38
N GLN A 449 25.09 -19.32 -6.27
CA GLN A 449 24.35 -20.44 -5.71
C GLN A 449 23.60 -19.99 -4.48
N HIS A 450 22.29 -20.13 -4.50
CA HIS A 450 21.40 -19.80 -3.40
C HIS A 450 20.86 -21.05 -2.73
N ARG A 451 20.72 -20.98 -1.40
CA ARG A 451 20.14 -22.01 -0.56
C ARG A 451 18.72 -21.62 -0.18
N ARG A 452 17.79 -22.55 -0.37
CA ARG A 452 16.38 -22.42 0.03
C ARG A 452 16.16 -22.99 1.45
N ALA A 453 14.97 -22.76 2.00
CA ALA A 453 14.56 -23.26 3.31
C ALA A 453 14.62 -24.79 3.43
N ASP A 454 14.31 -25.50 2.34
CA ASP A 454 14.38 -26.96 2.23
C ASP A 454 15.83 -27.50 2.16
N GLY A 455 16.83 -26.61 2.19
CA GLY A 455 18.25 -26.95 2.09
C GLY A 455 18.74 -27.17 0.65
N SER A 456 17.88 -27.12 -0.36
CA SER A 456 18.27 -27.27 -1.76
C SER A 456 19.09 -26.07 -2.24
N ILE A 457 20.12 -26.36 -3.04
CA ILE A 457 20.98 -25.37 -3.66
C ILE A 457 20.52 -25.18 -5.11
N ARG A 458 20.31 -23.91 -5.49
CA ARG A 458 19.87 -23.49 -6.82
C ARG A 458 20.89 -22.55 -7.43
N ASP A 459 21.18 -22.74 -8.70
CA ASP A 459 21.97 -21.79 -9.49
C ASP A 459 21.04 -20.65 -9.90
N VAL A 460 21.35 -19.44 -9.45
CA VAL A 460 20.52 -18.26 -9.66
C VAL A 460 21.31 -17.15 -10.34
N GLU A 461 20.63 -16.44 -11.22
CA GLU A 461 21.12 -15.25 -11.91
C GLU A 461 20.50 -14.02 -11.27
N ILE A 462 21.32 -13.07 -10.83
CA ILE A 462 20.88 -11.92 -10.02
C ILE A 462 21.24 -10.63 -10.72
N TYR A 463 20.24 -9.75 -10.80
CA TYR A 463 20.38 -8.37 -11.25
C TYR A 463 20.14 -7.42 -10.08
N SER A 464 21.16 -6.67 -9.68
CA SER A 464 21.11 -5.76 -8.54
C SER A 464 21.27 -4.31 -8.98
N THR A 465 20.30 -3.47 -8.63
CA THR A 465 20.33 -2.02 -8.92
C THR A 465 20.25 -1.23 -7.61
N PRO A 466 21.09 -0.21 -7.39
CA PRO A 466 21.00 0.61 -6.17
C PRO A 466 19.74 1.50 -6.19
N LEU A 467 19.06 1.56 -5.05
CA LEU A 467 17.84 2.32 -4.78
C LEU A 467 18.00 3.06 -3.45
N LEU A 468 17.55 4.31 -3.38
CA LEU A 468 17.38 5.01 -2.11
C LEU A 468 16.01 4.68 -1.52
N PHE A 469 16.00 4.02 -0.36
CA PHE A 469 14.78 3.69 0.38
C PHE A 469 14.94 4.09 1.86
N ASN A 470 13.99 4.85 2.40
CA ASN A 470 14.05 5.42 3.76
C ASN A 470 15.37 6.17 4.06
N SER A 471 15.87 6.96 3.11
CA SER A 471 17.14 7.70 3.22
C SER A 471 18.39 6.81 3.41
N LYS A 472 18.28 5.51 3.13
CA LYS A 472 19.39 4.55 3.12
C LYS A 472 19.52 3.92 1.74
N ALA A 473 20.77 3.70 1.31
CA ALA A 473 21.04 2.95 0.09
C ALA A 473 20.66 1.49 0.30
N HIS A 474 19.88 0.94 -0.62
CA HIS A 474 19.51 -0.46 -0.70
C HIS A 474 19.84 -0.98 -2.10
N LEU A 475 20.02 -2.28 -2.23
CA LEU A 475 20.12 -2.99 -3.50
C LEU A 475 18.76 -3.63 -3.79
N PHE A 476 18.16 -3.21 -4.90
CA PHE A 476 17.00 -3.86 -5.48
C PHE A 476 17.48 -5.01 -6.36
N SER A 477 17.30 -6.24 -5.87
CA SER A 477 17.84 -7.45 -6.48
C SER A 477 16.73 -8.34 -7.03
N ILE A 478 16.74 -8.56 -8.35
CA ILE A 478 15.87 -9.52 -9.03
C ILE A 478 16.64 -10.83 -9.21
N THR A 479 16.04 -11.96 -8.83
CA THR A 479 16.65 -13.29 -8.91
C THR A 479 15.90 -14.17 -9.92
N PHE A 480 16.63 -14.83 -10.82
CA PHE A 480 16.12 -15.83 -11.75
C PHE A 480 16.75 -17.20 -11.47
N ASP A 481 15.94 -18.25 -11.34
CA ASP A 481 16.45 -19.61 -11.22
C ASP A 481 16.86 -20.14 -12.61
N ILE A 482 18.14 -20.46 -12.77
CA ILE A 482 18.71 -21.00 -14.01
C ILE A 482 19.21 -22.45 -13.83
N THR A 483 18.85 -23.10 -12.72
CA THR A 483 19.31 -24.45 -12.36
C THR A 483 18.96 -25.47 -13.44
N GLU A 484 17.71 -25.48 -13.93
CA GLU A 484 17.29 -26.42 -14.97
C GLU A 484 18.00 -26.18 -16.29
N ARG A 485 18.22 -24.91 -16.66
CA ARG A 485 18.95 -24.53 -17.86
C ARG A 485 20.39 -25.04 -17.83
N ILE A 486 21.10 -24.82 -16.71
CA ILE A 486 22.47 -25.31 -16.52
C ILE A 486 22.50 -26.84 -16.48
N ARG A 487 21.54 -27.50 -15.82
CA ARG A 487 21.45 -28.97 -15.79
C ARG A 487 21.25 -29.56 -17.18
N ALA A 488 20.38 -28.98 -18.01
CA ALA A 488 20.14 -29.43 -19.37
C ALA A 488 21.41 -29.30 -20.23
N GLN A 489 22.08 -28.14 -20.19
CA GLN A 489 23.34 -27.92 -20.91
C GLN A 489 24.45 -28.86 -20.46
N ASN A 490 24.59 -29.06 -19.14
CA ASN A 490 25.58 -29.99 -18.60
C ASN A 490 25.26 -31.45 -18.95
N ALA A 491 23.99 -31.85 -19.01
CA ALA A 491 23.59 -33.19 -19.42
C ALA A 491 23.91 -33.45 -20.90
N GLU A 492 23.64 -32.49 -21.78
CA GLU A 492 24.01 -32.55 -23.19
C GLU A 492 25.53 -32.63 -23.36
N HIS A 493 26.28 -31.75 -22.69
CA HIS A 493 27.74 -31.77 -22.73
C HIS A 493 28.32 -33.09 -22.21
N LYS A 494 27.81 -33.62 -21.09
CA LYS A 494 28.21 -34.94 -20.55
C LYS A 494 27.94 -36.06 -21.54
N THR A 495 26.77 -36.04 -22.19
CA THR A 495 26.41 -37.05 -23.20
C THR A 495 27.35 -36.97 -24.41
N MET A 496 27.65 -35.76 -24.88
CA MET A 496 28.58 -35.54 -25.99
C MET A 496 30.02 -36.00 -25.65
N VAL A 497 30.52 -35.67 -24.45
CA VAL A 497 31.82 -36.12 -23.95
C VAL A 497 31.87 -37.65 -23.85
N LEU A 498 30.80 -38.28 -23.33
CA LEU A 498 30.71 -39.73 -23.24
C LEU A 498 30.70 -40.40 -24.61
N LEU A 499 29.87 -39.93 -25.56
CA LEU A 499 29.79 -40.48 -26.92
C LEU A 499 31.13 -40.35 -27.65
N SER A 500 31.77 -39.18 -27.56
CA SER A 500 33.10 -38.95 -28.13
C SER A 500 34.16 -39.86 -27.49
N GLY A 501 34.13 -40.03 -26.17
CA GLY A 501 35.03 -40.94 -25.44
C GLY A 501 34.86 -42.39 -25.86
N LEU A 502 33.61 -42.86 -25.99
CA LEU A 502 33.31 -44.22 -26.46
C LEU A 502 33.80 -44.45 -27.90
N LEU A 503 33.45 -43.54 -28.82
CA LEU A 503 33.87 -43.64 -30.22
C LEU A 503 35.39 -43.65 -30.38
N ASN A 504 36.11 -42.80 -29.65
CA ASN A 504 37.57 -42.70 -29.74
C ASN A 504 38.32 -43.83 -29.02
N SER A 505 37.65 -44.60 -28.16
CA SER A 505 38.22 -45.79 -27.53
C SER A 505 38.20 -47.04 -28.42
N ILE A 506 37.39 -47.03 -29.49
CA ILE A 506 37.29 -48.13 -30.45
C ILE A 506 38.54 -48.13 -31.34
N PRO A 507 39.31 -49.24 -31.40
CA PRO A 507 40.53 -49.34 -32.21
C PRO A 507 40.24 -49.55 -33.71
N ASP A 508 38.98 -49.80 -34.07
CA ASP A 508 38.52 -49.90 -35.45
C ASP A 508 38.25 -48.50 -36.03
N LEU A 509 38.34 -48.37 -37.36
CA LEU A 509 38.01 -47.15 -38.09
C LEU A 509 36.49 -46.93 -38.05
N VAL A 510 36.01 -45.85 -37.45
CA VAL A 510 34.57 -45.57 -37.35
C VAL A 510 34.24 -44.23 -38.03
N PHE A 511 33.22 -44.24 -38.88
CA PHE A 511 32.72 -43.03 -39.55
C PHE A 511 31.20 -43.06 -39.72
N PHE A 512 30.59 -41.88 -39.86
CA PHE A 512 29.16 -41.74 -40.16
C PHE A 512 28.99 -40.75 -41.31
N LYS A 513 28.05 -41.03 -42.21
CA LYS A 513 27.70 -40.16 -43.34
C LYS A 513 26.20 -39.91 -43.38
N ASP A 514 25.82 -38.75 -43.90
CA ASP A 514 24.41 -38.45 -44.23
C ASP A 514 23.95 -39.22 -45.48
N THR A 515 22.69 -39.05 -45.86
CA THR A 515 22.09 -39.69 -47.05
C THR A 515 22.66 -39.19 -48.38
N LEU A 516 23.37 -38.06 -48.38
CA LEU A 516 24.03 -37.48 -49.56
C LEU A 516 25.50 -37.94 -49.68
N GLY A 517 26.03 -38.60 -48.65
CA GLY A 517 27.39 -39.12 -48.59
C GLY A 517 28.40 -38.13 -47.99
N PHE A 518 27.96 -37.07 -47.32
CA PHE A 518 28.84 -36.21 -46.53
C PHE A 518 29.14 -36.84 -45.18
N TYR A 519 30.40 -36.82 -44.76
CA TYR A 519 30.79 -37.27 -43.44
C TYR A 519 30.18 -36.36 -42.37
N MET A 520 29.39 -36.94 -41.46
CA MET A 520 28.84 -36.25 -40.28
C MET A 520 29.79 -36.33 -39.09
N GLY A 521 30.70 -37.31 -39.08
CA GLY A 521 31.70 -37.47 -38.05
C GLY A 521 32.51 -38.75 -38.22
N ALA A 522 33.58 -38.87 -37.44
CA ALA A 522 34.44 -40.02 -37.41
C ALA A 522 35.20 -40.10 -36.08
N ASN A 523 35.73 -41.29 -35.74
CA ASN A 523 36.58 -41.44 -34.56
C ASN A 523 38.04 -41.06 -34.83
N LEU A 524 38.84 -41.04 -33.77
CA LEU A 524 40.26 -40.72 -33.82
C LEU A 524 41.05 -41.65 -34.74
N GLU A 525 40.69 -42.93 -34.84
CA GLU A 525 41.41 -43.87 -35.71
C GLU A 525 41.15 -43.55 -37.20
N PHE A 526 39.91 -43.19 -37.57
CA PHE A 526 39.60 -42.73 -38.92
C PHE A 526 40.29 -41.40 -39.27
N SER A 527 40.50 -40.53 -38.28
CA SER A 527 41.31 -39.32 -38.43
C SER A 527 42.78 -39.64 -38.76
N LYS A 528 43.39 -40.64 -38.11
CA LYS A 528 44.74 -41.11 -38.45
C LYS A 528 44.81 -41.76 -39.85
N PHE A 529 43.76 -42.48 -40.23
CA PHE A 529 43.65 -43.11 -41.54
C PHE A 529 43.62 -42.09 -42.68
N THR A 530 42.79 -41.04 -42.56
CA THR A 530 42.71 -39.96 -43.55
C THR A 530 43.84 -38.93 -43.44
N GLY A 531 44.53 -38.87 -42.29
CA GLY A 531 45.55 -37.85 -42.01
C GLY A 531 44.98 -36.44 -41.78
N LYS A 532 43.68 -36.34 -41.49
CA LYS A 532 42.94 -35.08 -41.30
C LYS A 532 42.31 -35.05 -39.92
N HIS A 533 42.19 -33.86 -39.32
CA HIS A 533 41.50 -33.73 -38.04
C HIS A 533 39.99 -33.97 -38.22
N VAL A 534 39.29 -34.52 -37.21
CA VAL A 534 37.84 -34.84 -37.33
C VAL A 534 37.02 -33.64 -37.82
N ASN A 535 37.32 -32.44 -37.32
CA ASN A 535 36.64 -31.19 -37.74
C ASN A 535 36.84 -30.83 -39.22
N GLU A 536 37.91 -31.32 -39.86
CA GLU A 536 38.17 -31.13 -41.30
C GLU A 536 37.52 -32.22 -42.16
N ILE A 537 37.16 -33.35 -41.55
CA ILE A 537 36.49 -34.48 -42.21
C ILE A 537 35.00 -34.20 -42.35
N VAL A 538 34.38 -33.58 -41.33
CA VAL A 538 32.96 -33.27 -41.33
C VAL A 538 32.60 -32.36 -42.52
N GLY A 539 31.56 -32.74 -43.27
CA GLY A 539 31.10 -32.02 -44.47
C GLY A 539 31.89 -32.32 -45.74
N LYS A 540 32.83 -33.28 -45.72
CA LYS A 540 33.55 -33.77 -46.90
C LYS A 540 32.95 -35.08 -47.42
N THR A 541 33.39 -35.53 -48.59
CA THR A 541 32.95 -36.76 -49.26
C THR A 541 34.12 -37.73 -49.47
N ASP A 542 33.85 -38.96 -49.90
CA ASP A 542 34.92 -39.93 -50.22
C ASP A 542 35.93 -39.39 -51.25
N PHE A 543 35.49 -38.53 -52.18
CA PHE A 543 36.34 -37.95 -53.22
C PHE A 543 37.38 -36.95 -52.69
N ASP A 544 37.18 -36.42 -51.48
CA ASP A 544 38.14 -35.51 -50.84
C ASP A 544 39.33 -36.27 -50.23
N PHE A 545 39.21 -37.57 -50.01
CA PHE A 545 40.21 -38.38 -49.29
C PHE A 545 40.76 -39.57 -50.08
N PHE A 546 39.98 -40.15 -50.98
CA PHE A 546 40.32 -41.38 -51.68
C PHE A 546 40.48 -41.16 -53.19
N PRO A 547 41.30 -41.99 -53.87
CA PRO A 547 41.36 -42.02 -55.33
C PRO A 547 39.97 -42.23 -55.94
N GLY A 548 39.70 -41.60 -57.09
CA GLY A 548 38.34 -41.52 -57.66
C GLY A 548 37.66 -42.87 -57.90
N ASN A 549 38.42 -43.90 -58.30
CA ASN A 549 37.89 -45.26 -58.46
C ASN A 549 37.41 -45.86 -57.14
N LEU A 550 38.17 -45.66 -56.05
CA LEU A 550 37.84 -46.18 -54.73
C LEU A 550 36.69 -45.38 -54.09
N ALA A 551 36.71 -44.05 -54.23
CA ALA A 551 35.63 -43.18 -53.78
C ALA A 551 34.28 -43.51 -54.45
N GLU A 552 34.31 -43.80 -55.76
CA GLU A 552 33.12 -44.22 -56.51
C GLU A 552 32.61 -45.58 -56.05
N GLN A 553 33.51 -46.54 -55.82
CA GLN A 553 33.16 -47.84 -55.24
C GLN A 553 32.50 -47.69 -53.86
N PHE A 554 33.03 -46.85 -52.98
CA PHE A 554 32.43 -46.59 -51.66
C PHE A 554 31.04 -45.95 -51.78
N ARG A 555 30.86 -44.97 -52.67
CA ARG A 555 29.56 -44.34 -52.92
C ARG A 555 28.52 -45.32 -53.46
N GLN A 556 28.91 -46.23 -54.34
CA GLN A 556 28.00 -47.25 -54.87
C GLN A 556 27.55 -48.22 -53.76
N GLN A 557 28.47 -48.64 -52.89
CA GLN A 557 28.13 -49.46 -51.73
C GLN A 557 27.19 -48.71 -50.76
N ASP A 558 27.51 -47.46 -50.45
CA ASP A 558 26.71 -46.60 -49.58
C ASP A 558 25.28 -46.45 -50.12
N ALA A 559 25.12 -46.25 -51.44
CA ALA A 559 23.82 -46.17 -52.10
C ALA A 559 23.01 -47.48 -52.01
N ILE A 560 23.66 -48.65 -52.06
CA ILE A 560 22.98 -49.94 -51.87
C ILE A 560 22.41 -50.02 -50.45
N ILE A 561 23.20 -49.69 -49.43
CA ILE A 561 22.80 -49.76 -48.01
C ILE A 561 21.65 -48.78 -47.73
N LEU A 562 21.73 -47.55 -48.24
CA LEU A 562 20.66 -46.56 -48.08
C LEU A 562 19.36 -46.98 -48.79
N LYS A 563 19.45 -47.75 -49.88
CA LYS A 563 18.28 -48.24 -50.63
C LYS A 563 17.68 -49.51 -50.03
N THR A 564 18.50 -50.47 -49.60
CA THR A 564 18.02 -51.76 -49.06
C THR A 564 17.72 -51.68 -47.57
N GLY A 565 18.37 -50.79 -46.83
CA GLY A 565 18.29 -50.72 -45.38
C GLY A 565 18.94 -51.91 -44.67
N GLU A 566 19.79 -52.67 -45.38
CA GLU A 566 20.49 -53.85 -44.86
C GLU A 566 21.98 -53.60 -44.69
N ASN A 567 22.59 -54.29 -43.72
CA ASN A 567 24.03 -54.19 -43.45
C ASN A 567 24.82 -54.87 -44.56
N GLN A 568 25.97 -54.29 -44.92
CA GLN A 568 26.94 -54.93 -45.81
C GLN A 568 28.30 -55.08 -45.14
N SER A 569 28.96 -56.21 -45.40
CA SER A 569 30.35 -56.46 -45.01
C SER A 569 31.19 -56.70 -46.26
N THR A 570 32.35 -56.06 -46.33
CA THR A 570 33.30 -56.22 -47.44
C THR A 570 34.73 -56.18 -46.94
N GLU A 571 35.57 -57.08 -47.45
CA GLU A 571 37.01 -57.06 -47.21
C GLU A 571 37.69 -56.25 -48.32
N LEU A 572 38.50 -55.28 -47.93
CA LEU A 572 39.19 -54.39 -48.85
C LEU A 572 40.50 -53.90 -48.28
N ASN A 573 41.48 -53.70 -49.15
CA ASN A 573 42.77 -53.15 -48.76
C ASN A 573 42.63 -51.63 -48.58
N LEU A 574 42.99 -51.15 -47.40
CA LEU A 574 42.99 -49.74 -47.05
C LEU A 574 44.42 -49.25 -46.87
N THR A 575 44.71 -48.08 -47.44
CA THR A 575 46.01 -47.42 -47.29
C THR A 575 45.82 -46.16 -46.45
N TYR A 576 46.46 -46.11 -45.29
CA TYR A 576 46.52 -44.93 -44.44
C TYR A 576 47.26 -43.80 -45.17
N ALA A 577 46.99 -42.54 -44.79
CA ALA A 577 47.69 -41.37 -45.31
C ALA A 577 49.23 -41.41 -45.10
N ASN A 578 49.71 -42.19 -44.13
CA ASN A 578 51.15 -42.42 -43.89
C ASN A 578 51.75 -43.55 -44.76
N GLY A 579 50.97 -44.18 -45.64
CA GLY A 579 51.37 -45.27 -46.51
C GLY A 579 51.22 -46.68 -45.92
N LYS A 580 50.77 -46.85 -44.66
CA LYS A 580 50.50 -48.17 -44.08
C LYS A 580 49.32 -48.83 -44.79
N GLU A 581 49.51 -50.01 -45.34
CA GLU A 581 48.45 -50.84 -45.90
C GLU A 581 47.92 -51.83 -44.85
N ILE A 582 46.59 -51.99 -44.80
CA ILE A 582 45.90 -52.98 -43.98
C ILE A 582 44.86 -53.71 -44.83
N LEU A 583 44.61 -54.98 -44.50
CA LEU A 583 43.41 -55.67 -44.96
C LEU A 583 42.30 -55.38 -43.95
N ALA A 584 41.28 -54.63 -44.37
CA ALA A 584 40.19 -54.21 -43.51
C ALA A 584 38.89 -54.94 -43.84
N GLU A 585 38.28 -55.54 -42.82
CA GLU A 585 36.88 -55.96 -42.87
C GLU A 585 36.00 -54.76 -42.54
N THR A 586 35.27 -54.24 -43.52
CA THR A 586 34.42 -53.06 -43.38
C THR A 586 32.96 -53.45 -43.35
N VAL A 587 32.31 -53.19 -42.21
CA VAL A 587 30.87 -53.32 -42.03
C VAL A 587 30.22 -51.94 -42.12
N LYS A 588 29.21 -51.80 -42.96
CA LYS A 588 28.40 -50.58 -43.07
C LYS A 588 26.93 -50.91 -42.78
N ALA A 589 26.29 -50.07 -41.99
CA ALA A 589 24.91 -50.24 -41.54
C ALA A 589 24.13 -48.91 -41.66
N PRO A 590 22.81 -48.93 -41.91
CA PRO A 590 22.00 -47.71 -41.96
C PRO A 590 21.85 -47.10 -40.57
N LEU A 591 22.09 -45.80 -40.47
CA LEU A 591 21.83 -45.00 -39.28
C LEU A 591 20.37 -44.54 -39.31
N ARG A 592 19.59 -44.86 -38.27
CA ARG A 592 18.16 -44.54 -38.21
C ARG A 592 17.83 -43.56 -37.08
N SER A 593 16.87 -42.68 -37.35
CA SER A 593 16.18 -41.86 -36.34
C SER A 593 14.71 -42.29 -36.34
N GLY A 594 14.33 -43.15 -35.38
CA GLY A 594 13.06 -43.87 -35.47
C GLY A 594 13.04 -44.85 -36.63
N ASP A 595 12.04 -44.73 -37.52
CA ASP A 595 11.91 -45.56 -38.72
C ASP A 595 12.63 -44.98 -39.96
N GLU A 596 13.09 -43.74 -39.89
CA GLU A 596 13.73 -43.04 -41.02
C GLU A 596 15.24 -43.29 -41.06
N ILE A 597 15.77 -43.63 -42.25
CA ILE A 597 17.22 -43.73 -42.47
C ILE A 597 17.78 -42.33 -42.67
N VAL A 598 18.54 -41.86 -41.69
CA VAL A 598 19.17 -40.52 -41.69
C VAL A 598 20.61 -40.54 -42.21
N GLY A 599 21.16 -41.72 -42.47
CA GLY A 599 22.52 -41.88 -42.97
C GLY A 599 23.03 -43.31 -42.84
N LEU A 600 24.34 -43.46 -42.70
CA LEU A 600 25.00 -44.74 -42.45
C LEU A 600 26.15 -44.60 -41.45
N VAL A 601 26.47 -45.70 -40.79
CA VAL A 601 27.68 -45.88 -39.98
C VAL A 601 28.55 -46.97 -40.61
N GLY A 602 29.83 -46.70 -40.73
CA GLY A 602 30.84 -47.66 -41.18
C GLY A 602 31.84 -47.95 -40.07
N VAL A 603 32.16 -49.23 -39.89
CA VAL A 603 33.21 -49.73 -39.00
C VAL A 603 34.16 -50.59 -39.82
N ALA A 604 35.43 -50.22 -39.92
CA ALA A 604 36.45 -51.01 -40.60
C ALA A 604 37.52 -51.52 -39.62
N ARG A 605 37.64 -52.84 -39.53
CA ARG A 605 38.55 -53.55 -38.61
C ARG A 605 39.76 -54.09 -39.35
N ASP A 606 40.95 -53.85 -38.82
CA ASP A 606 42.20 -54.44 -39.33
C ASP A 606 42.25 -55.94 -38.99
N ILE A 607 42.17 -56.79 -40.02
CA ILE A 607 42.22 -58.26 -39.91
C ILE A 607 43.55 -58.86 -40.39
N THR A 608 44.55 -58.01 -40.67
CA THR A 608 45.83 -58.41 -41.28
C THR A 608 46.57 -59.47 -40.44
N LEU A 609 46.68 -59.24 -39.12
CA LEU A 609 47.36 -60.16 -38.21
C LEU A 609 46.60 -61.49 -38.08
N ARG A 610 45.28 -61.42 -37.91
CA ARG A 610 44.41 -62.59 -37.80
C ARG A 610 44.57 -63.49 -39.04
N ARG A 611 44.50 -62.88 -40.22
CA ARG A 611 44.64 -63.62 -41.48
C ARG A 611 45.99 -64.30 -41.59
N LYS A 612 47.07 -63.61 -41.20
CA LYS A 612 48.43 -64.17 -41.18
C LYS A 612 48.53 -65.37 -40.24
N MET A 613 48.01 -65.26 -39.02
CA MET A 613 48.00 -66.35 -38.02
C MET A 613 47.22 -67.57 -38.51
N GLU A 614 46.05 -67.37 -39.14
CA GLU A 614 45.26 -68.46 -39.72
C GLU A 614 46.05 -69.22 -40.81
N THR A 615 46.75 -68.51 -41.70
CA THR A 615 47.63 -69.14 -42.69
C THR A 615 48.81 -69.89 -42.06
N ASP A 616 49.45 -69.32 -41.03
CA ASP A 616 50.61 -69.93 -40.37
C ASP A 616 50.23 -71.22 -39.62
N LEU A 617 49.09 -71.21 -38.91
CA LEU A 617 48.56 -72.40 -38.22
C LEU A 617 48.26 -73.54 -39.20
N ASN A 618 47.60 -73.24 -40.31
CA ASN A 618 47.29 -74.22 -41.34
C ASN A 618 48.57 -74.85 -41.93
N ARG A 619 49.63 -74.03 -42.11
CA ARG A 619 50.92 -74.51 -42.62
C ARG A 619 51.64 -75.43 -41.63
N ILE A 620 51.68 -75.07 -40.34
CA ILE A 620 52.32 -75.89 -39.29
C ILE A 620 51.56 -77.22 -39.13
N SER A 621 50.23 -77.19 -39.11
CA SER A 621 49.39 -78.39 -39.02
C SER A 621 49.68 -79.39 -40.15
N LEU A 622 49.80 -78.90 -41.39
CA LEU A 622 50.15 -79.73 -42.55
C LEU A 622 51.57 -80.33 -42.42
N LEU A 623 52.55 -79.55 -41.97
CA LEU A 623 53.92 -80.03 -41.79
C LEU A 623 54.03 -81.12 -40.72
N HIS A 624 53.36 -80.95 -39.57
CA HIS A 624 53.34 -81.97 -38.51
C HIS A 624 52.77 -83.31 -39.02
N LYS A 625 51.68 -83.26 -39.79
CA LYS A 625 51.07 -84.47 -40.37
C LYS A 625 52.03 -85.21 -41.30
N LEU A 626 52.72 -84.48 -42.20
CA LEU A 626 53.69 -85.08 -43.13
C LEU A 626 54.90 -85.72 -42.46
N ILE A 627 55.37 -85.16 -41.33
CA ILE A 627 56.51 -85.73 -40.56
C ILE A 627 56.09 -87.04 -39.88
N LEU A 628 54.91 -87.07 -39.27
CA LEU A 628 54.42 -88.22 -38.53
C LEU A 628 54.06 -89.40 -39.46
N ASP A 629 53.46 -89.11 -40.62
CA ASP A 629 53.01 -90.13 -41.57
C ASP A 629 54.18 -90.80 -42.33
N ASN A 630 55.31 -90.10 -42.54
CA ASN A 630 56.51 -90.65 -43.21
C ASN A 630 57.58 -91.20 -42.25
N SER A 631 57.26 -91.37 -40.97
CA SER A 631 58.17 -91.95 -39.98
C SER A 631 58.41 -93.44 -40.27
N GLY A 632 59.67 -93.88 -40.27
CA GLY A 632 60.04 -95.31 -40.38
C GLY A 632 59.74 -96.14 -39.14
N VAL A 633 59.31 -95.50 -38.04
CA VAL A 633 58.90 -96.12 -36.78
C VAL A 633 57.42 -95.88 -36.52
N GLY A 634 56.78 -96.81 -35.82
CA GLY A 634 55.41 -96.61 -35.35
C GLY A 634 55.41 -95.67 -34.15
N ILE A 635 54.57 -94.64 -34.20
CA ILE A 635 54.43 -93.64 -33.14
C ILE A 635 52.96 -93.64 -32.71
N ALA A 636 52.71 -93.75 -31.41
CA ALA A 636 51.38 -93.66 -30.83
C ALA A 636 51.37 -92.74 -29.60
N PHE A 637 50.26 -92.07 -29.39
CA PHE A 637 49.95 -91.35 -28.17
C PHE A 637 49.01 -92.21 -27.32
N VAL A 638 49.43 -92.52 -26.10
CA VAL A 638 48.69 -93.38 -25.17
C VAL A 638 48.30 -92.56 -23.95
N LYS A 639 47.05 -92.66 -23.52
CA LYS A 639 46.53 -92.04 -22.28
C LYS A 639 45.79 -93.09 -21.48
N SER A 640 46.19 -93.28 -20.22
CA SER A 640 45.60 -94.27 -19.30
C SER A 640 45.50 -95.66 -19.93
N ASP A 641 46.60 -96.10 -20.56
CA ASP A 641 46.74 -97.36 -21.29
C ASP A 641 45.85 -97.53 -22.53
N ILE A 642 45.17 -96.46 -22.96
CA ILE A 642 44.37 -96.42 -24.18
C ILE A 642 45.15 -95.70 -25.28
N LEU A 643 45.24 -96.32 -26.46
CA LEU A 643 45.80 -95.71 -27.66
C LEU A 643 44.85 -94.61 -28.15
N ILE A 644 45.23 -93.34 -28.00
CA ILE A 644 44.39 -92.20 -28.41
C ILE A 644 44.61 -91.85 -29.88
N TRP A 645 45.85 -91.99 -30.34
CA TRP A 645 46.23 -91.67 -31.71
C TRP A 645 47.45 -92.50 -32.11
N SER A 646 47.56 -92.88 -33.38
CA SER A 646 48.77 -93.52 -33.92
C SER A 646 49.06 -93.09 -35.36
N ASN A 647 50.33 -93.10 -35.75
CA ASN A 647 50.72 -92.83 -37.13
C ASN A 647 50.46 -94.05 -38.04
N THR A 648 50.48 -93.82 -39.36
CA THR A 648 50.29 -94.87 -40.36
C THR A 648 51.24 -96.04 -40.17
N LYS A 649 52.50 -95.78 -39.80
CA LYS A 649 53.49 -96.85 -39.63
C LYS A 649 53.15 -97.80 -38.49
N MET A 650 52.52 -97.30 -37.42
CA MET A 650 52.09 -98.14 -36.31
C MET A 650 50.96 -99.07 -36.70
N CYS A 651 50.00 -98.56 -37.49
CA CYS A 651 48.91 -99.33 -38.07
C CYS A 651 49.45 -100.44 -38.99
N GLU A 652 50.37 -100.10 -39.91
CA GLU A 652 51.04 -101.06 -40.81
C GLU A 652 51.81 -102.14 -40.05
N MET A 653 52.57 -101.75 -39.01
CA MET A 653 53.43 -102.66 -38.25
C MET A 653 52.64 -103.75 -37.51
N PHE A 654 51.44 -103.43 -37.04
CA PHE A 654 50.59 -104.37 -36.29
C PHE A 654 49.41 -104.94 -37.09
N GLY A 655 49.18 -104.46 -38.31
CA GLY A 655 48.12 -104.95 -39.21
C GLY A 655 46.72 -104.49 -38.82
N TYR A 656 46.59 -103.36 -38.12
CA TYR A 656 45.30 -102.75 -37.76
C TYR A 656 45.00 -101.54 -38.63
N GLU A 657 43.72 -101.29 -38.91
CA GLU A 657 43.26 -100.00 -39.45
C GLU A 657 43.25 -98.93 -38.36
N THR A 658 43.42 -97.65 -38.72
CA THR A 658 43.48 -96.53 -37.75
C THR A 658 42.26 -96.50 -36.82
N SER A 659 41.06 -96.73 -37.35
CA SER A 659 39.83 -96.76 -36.56
C SER A 659 39.69 -97.98 -35.64
N GLU A 660 40.45 -99.06 -35.88
CA GLU A 660 40.40 -100.29 -35.07
C GLU A 660 41.39 -100.24 -33.91
N ILE A 661 42.57 -99.64 -34.10
CA ILE A 661 43.64 -99.57 -33.09
C ILE A 661 43.45 -98.40 -32.12
N GLU A 662 42.91 -97.27 -32.60
CA GLU A 662 42.57 -96.14 -31.75
C GLU A 662 41.43 -96.51 -30.78
N HIS A 663 41.51 -96.00 -29.57
CA HIS A 663 40.67 -96.28 -28.41
C HIS A 663 40.76 -97.72 -27.85
N GLN A 664 41.63 -98.56 -28.39
CA GLN A 664 41.93 -99.87 -27.78
C GLN A 664 42.95 -99.73 -26.65
N ASN A 665 42.91 -100.69 -25.73
CA ASN A 665 43.95 -100.78 -24.70
C ASN A 665 45.27 -101.25 -25.36
N VAL A 666 46.38 -100.56 -25.05
CA VAL A 666 47.71 -100.83 -25.61
C VAL A 666 48.18 -102.27 -25.37
N GLN A 667 47.63 -102.95 -24.36
CA GLN A 667 47.80 -104.38 -24.11
C GLN A 667 47.50 -105.26 -25.33
N ILE A 668 46.63 -104.83 -26.26
CA ILE A 668 46.28 -105.60 -27.46
C ILE A 668 47.51 -105.95 -28.31
N LEU A 669 48.54 -105.10 -28.26
CA LEU A 669 49.80 -105.24 -28.98
C LEU A 669 50.73 -106.29 -28.34
N PHE A 670 50.47 -106.73 -27.12
CA PHE A 670 51.31 -107.67 -26.39
C PHE A 670 50.75 -109.10 -26.44
N ASP A 671 51.63 -110.09 -26.31
CA ASP A 671 51.29 -111.52 -26.36
C ASP A 671 50.31 -111.96 -25.26
N SER A 672 50.51 -111.46 -24.05
CA SER A 672 49.71 -111.78 -22.88
C SER A 672 49.53 -110.57 -21.95
N VAL A 673 48.50 -110.63 -21.12
CA VAL A 673 48.25 -109.63 -20.06
C VAL A 673 49.45 -109.53 -19.13
N ASP A 674 50.09 -110.67 -18.83
CA ASP A 674 51.23 -110.74 -17.92
C ASP A 674 52.50 -110.13 -18.54
N ALA A 675 52.73 -110.33 -19.84
CA ALA A 675 53.85 -109.71 -20.56
C ALA A 675 53.71 -108.17 -20.55
N TYR A 676 52.51 -107.66 -20.80
CA TYR A 676 52.23 -106.22 -20.71
C TYR A 676 52.40 -105.69 -19.27
N ARG A 677 51.88 -106.39 -18.26
CA ARG A 677 52.05 -105.98 -16.84
C ARG A 677 53.51 -105.93 -16.42
N GLN A 678 54.33 -106.90 -16.83
CA GLN A 678 55.77 -106.88 -16.55
C GLN A 678 56.45 -105.67 -17.18
N MET A 679 56.07 -105.32 -18.41
CA MET A 679 56.55 -104.12 -19.08
C MET A 679 56.16 -102.85 -18.31
N VAL A 680 54.89 -102.70 -17.91
CA VAL A 680 54.41 -101.54 -17.12
C VAL A 680 55.17 -101.41 -15.80
N VAL A 681 55.34 -102.52 -15.05
CA VAL A 681 56.09 -102.52 -13.78
C VAL A 681 57.55 -102.07 -13.97
N SER A 682 58.17 -102.41 -15.10
CA SER A 682 59.54 -101.97 -15.41
C SER A 682 59.61 -100.52 -15.93
N ALA A 683 58.56 -100.04 -16.61
CA ALA A 683 58.49 -98.72 -17.21
C ALA A 683 58.14 -97.62 -16.20
N ASP A 684 57.17 -97.88 -15.32
CA ASP A 684 56.59 -96.87 -14.41
C ASP A 684 57.64 -96.12 -13.59
N PRO A 685 58.63 -96.77 -12.93
CA PRO A 685 59.65 -96.05 -12.16
C PRO A 685 60.52 -95.12 -13.01
N VAL A 686 60.81 -95.52 -14.26
CA VAL A 686 61.63 -94.75 -15.20
C VAL A 686 60.86 -93.53 -15.72
N LEU A 687 59.59 -93.72 -16.06
CA LEU A 687 58.71 -92.67 -16.56
C LEU A 687 58.34 -91.64 -15.48
N LEU A 688 58.08 -92.09 -14.24
CA LEU A 688 57.85 -91.20 -13.09
C LEU A 688 59.09 -90.38 -12.72
N ALA A 689 60.29 -90.90 -12.99
CA ALA A 689 61.53 -90.15 -12.86
C ALA A 689 61.77 -89.15 -14.01
N GLY A 690 60.87 -89.09 -15.00
CA GLY A 690 60.97 -88.23 -16.19
C GLY A 690 61.97 -88.71 -17.24
N ASN A 691 62.49 -89.93 -17.09
CA ASN A 691 63.45 -90.51 -18.02
C ASN A 691 62.74 -91.25 -19.16
N VAL A 692 63.47 -91.43 -20.27
CA VAL A 692 62.99 -92.22 -21.40
C VAL A 692 63.14 -93.69 -21.05
N PHE A 693 62.06 -94.45 -21.16
CA PHE A 693 62.09 -95.90 -21.00
C PHE A 693 62.35 -96.57 -22.34
N THR A 694 63.27 -97.53 -22.36
CA THR A 694 63.62 -98.31 -23.55
C THR A 694 63.63 -99.79 -23.19
N SER A 695 62.96 -100.62 -24.00
CA SER A 695 62.97 -102.07 -23.79
C SER A 695 62.71 -102.81 -25.10
N GLU A 696 63.35 -103.95 -25.27
CA GLU A 696 63.09 -104.87 -26.37
C GLU A 696 62.18 -105.99 -25.88
N THR A 697 61.06 -106.20 -26.57
CA THR A 697 60.11 -107.24 -26.20
C THR A 697 59.45 -107.85 -27.43
N ILE A 698 58.79 -108.97 -27.21
CA ILE A 698 57.98 -109.64 -28.22
C ILE A 698 56.57 -109.06 -28.14
N VAL A 699 56.05 -108.72 -29.30
CA VAL A 699 54.70 -108.21 -29.50
C VAL A 699 53.98 -109.04 -30.54
N ARG A 700 52.66 -108.89 -30.57
CA ARG A 700 51.77 -109.68 -31.39
C ARG A 700 51.11 -108.83 -32.47
N HIS A 701 51.21 -109.30 -33.71
CA HIS A 701 50.48 -108.78 -34.85
C HIS A 701 49.00 -109.20 -34.82
N LYS A 702 48.09 -108.49 -35.51
CA LYS A 702 46.65 -108.80 -35.54
C LYS A 702 46.32 -110.24 -35.99
N ASP A 703 47.13 -110.81 -36.88
CA ASP A 703 46.98 -112.19 -37.37
C ASP A 703 47.49 -113.27 -36.38
N GLY A 704 48.03 -112.86 -35.23
CA GLY A 704 48.56 -113.72 -34.19
C GLY A 704 50.04 -114.05 -34.32
N THR A 705 50.74 -113.57 -35.36
CA THR A 705 52.19 -113.74 -35.48
C THR A 705 52.95 -112.89 -34.46
N GLN A 706 54.10 -113.40 -34.01
CA GLN A 706 54.94 -112.74 -33.00
C GLN A 706 56.20 -112.18 -33.64
N PHE A 707 56.57 -110.97 -33.25
CA PHE A 707 57.76 -110.29 -33.77
C PHE A 707 58.41 -109.42 -32.67
N TRP A 708 59.69 -109.13 -32.84
CA TRP A 708 60.46 -108.35 -31.88
C TRP A 708 60.33 -106.85 -32.17
N VAL A 709 60.04 -106.07 -31.14
CA VAL A 709 60.09 -104.61 -31.22
C VAL A 709 61.02 -104.00 -30.18
N SER A 710 61.68 -102.93 -30.58
CA SER A 710 62.26 -101.96 -29.65
C SER A 710 61.19 -100.92 -29.32
N ILE A 711 60.90 -100.79 -28.03
CA ILE A 711 59.91 -99.85 -27.50
C ILE A 711 60.66 -98.71 -26.82
N VAL A 712 60.35 -97.48 -27.22
CA VAL A 712 60.81 -96.25 -26.59
C VAL A 712 59.59 -95.46 -26.12
N THR A 713 59.48 -95.25 -24.81
CA THR A 713 58.34 -94.54 -24.22
C THR A 713 58.81 -93.33 -23.44
N LYS A 714 58.12 -92.21 -23.61
CA LYS A 714 58.32 -90.99 -22.81
C LYS A 714 57.00 -90.40 -22.36
N ALA A 715 56.87 -90.10 -21.07
CA ALA A 715 55.73 -89.37 -20.53
C ALA A 715 55.76 -87.90 -20.98
N ILE A 716 54.60 -87.34 -21.35
CA ILE A 716 54.47 -85.90 -21.63
C ILE A 716 54.63 -85.10 -20.33
N ASP A 717 54.01 -85.60 -19.25
CA ASP A 717 54.14 -85.05 -17.91
C ASP A 717 54.66 -86.14 -16.95
N PRO A 718 55.92 -86.04 -16.47
CA PRO A 718 56.49 -86.98 -15.51
C PRO A 718 55.70 -87.12 -14.22
N ALA A 719 54.98 -86.08 -13.79
CA ALA A 719 54.19 -86.12 -12.56
C ALA A 719 52.95 -87.01 -12.69
N ASN A 720 52.44 -87.21 -13.92
CA ASN A 720 51.30 -88.07 -14.20
C ASN A 720 51.47 -88.80 -15.54
N PRO A 721 52.29 -89.87 -15.61
CA PRO A 721 52.55 -90.59 -16.86
C PRO A 721 51.28 -91.15 -17.54
N SER A 722 50.24 -91.46 -16.75
CA SER A 722 48.94 -91.93 -17.23
C SER A 722 48.10 -90.86 -17.94
N GLN A 723 48.44 -89.57 -17.82
CA GLN A 723 47.75 -88.47 -18.52
C GLN A 723 48.17 -88.33 -19.99
N GLY A 724 49.31 -88.91 -20.38
CA GLY A 724 49.77 -88.90 -21.75
C GLY A 724 51.23 -89.34 -21.89
N MET A 725 51.47 -90.33 -22.74
CA MET A 725 52.79 -90.82 -23.09
C MET A 725 52.91 -91.04 -24.60
N ILE A 726 54.10 -90.77 -25.13
CA ILE A 726 54.45 -91.07 -26.52
C ILE A 726 55.14 -92.42 -26.52
N LEU A 727 54.58 -93.35 -27.27
CA LEU A 727 55.06 -94.69 -27.51
C LEU A 727 55.65 -94.75 -28.92
N ILE A 728 56.93 -95.09 -29.03
CA ILE A 728 57.60 -95.31 -30.30
C ILE A 728 58.00 -96.79 -30.35
N MET A 729 57.61 -97.48 -31.41
CA MET A 729 57.90 -98.89 -31.63
C MET A 729 58.60 -99.08 -32.97
N GLN A 730 59.67 -99.86 -32.96
CA GLN A 730 60.44 -100.23 -34.15
C GLN A 730 60.56 -101.74 -34.22
N ASP A 731 60.17 -102.34 -35.33
CA ASP A 731 60.42 -103.77 -35.58
C ASP A 731 61.94 -104.01 -35.73
N ILE A 732 62.47 -104.88 -34.88
CA ILE A 732 63.89 -105.25 -34.83
C ILE A 732 64.08 -106.74 -35.12
N SER A 733 63.07 -107.44 -35.65
CA SER A 733 63.10 -108.88 -35.88
C SER A 733 64.21 -109.30 -36.84
N GLU A 734 64.42 -108.55 -37.92
CA GLU A 734 65.53 -108.79 -38.85
C GLU A 734 66.89 -108.54 -38.18
N TYR A 735 67.00 -107.46 -37.40
CA TYR A 735 68.21 -107.11 -36.67
C TYR A 735 68.58 -108.20 -35.64
N ARG A 736 67.60 -108.69 -34.87
CA ARG A 736 67.78 -109.79 -33.90
C ARG A 736 68.23 -111.08 -34.57
N LYS A 737 67.57 -111.50 -35.65
CA LYS A 737 67.96 -112.71 -36.42
C LYS A 737 69.40 -112.62 -36.92
N ALA A 738 69.81 -111.47 -37.45
CA ALA A 738 71.18 -111.24 -37.91
C ALA A 738 72.19 -111.35 -36.75
N THR A 739 71.85 -110.77 -35.58
CA THR A 739 72.73 -110.75 -34.40
C THR A 739 72.91 -112.15 -33.79
N GLU A 740 71.83 -112.94 -33.69
CA GLU A 740 71.88 -114.32 -33.20
C GLU A 740 72.66 -115.23 -34.14
N GLN A 741 72.48 -115.12 -35.46
CA GLN A 741 73.29 -115.86 -36.44
C GLN A 741 74.77 -115.56 -36.29
N LEU A 742 75.13 -114.30 -36.04
CA LEU A 742 76.51 -113.86 -35.79
C LEU A 742 77.07 -114.44 -34.50
N LYS A 743 76.26 -114.49 -33.43
CA LYS A 743 76.64 -115.10 -32.14
C LYS A 743 76.86 -116.61 -32.25
N LEU A 744 75.96 -117.33 -32.93
CA LEU A 744 76.07 -118.77 -33.18
C LEU A 744 77.28 -119.10 -34.05
N ALA A 745 77.57 -118.29 -35.08
CA ALA A 745 78.78 -118.41 -35.88
C ALA A 745 80.06 -118.21 -35.04
N LYS A 746 80.03 -117.26 -34.09
CA LYS A 746 81.16 -117.01 -33.17
C LYS A 746 81.37 -118.15 -32.17
N GLU A 747 80.32 -118.65 -31.52
CA GLU A 747 80.40 -119.78 -30.58
C GLU A 747 80.85 -121.07 -31.28
N ASN A 748 80.38 -121.32 -32.51
CA ASN A 748 80.87 -122.45 -33.32
C ASN A 748 82.36 -122.32 -33.66
N ALA A 749 82.85 -121.11 -33.94
CA ALA A 749 84.27 -120.87 -34.17
C ALA A 749 85.12 -121.06 -32.90
N GLU A 750 84.64 -120.61 -31.73
CA GLU A 750 85.31 -120.80 -30.44
C GLU A 750 85.34 -122.28 -30.00
N ASN A 751 84.25 -123.02 -30.18
CA ASN A 751 84.18 -124.46 -29.91
C ASN A 751 85.09 -125.27 -30.87
N ALA A 752 85.16 -124.91 -32.14
CA ALA A 752 86.09 -125.51 -33.09
C ALA A 752 87.56 -125.24 -32.71
N ASN A 753 87.86 -124.07 -32.12
CA ASN A 753 89.20 -123.74 -31.64
C ASN A 753 89.59 -124.51 -30.37
N ASN A 754 88.65 -124.70 -29.44
CA ASN A 754 88.86 -125.49 -28.22
C ASN A 754 89.01 -127.00 -28.50
N ALA A 755 88.25 -127.55 -29.45
CA ALA A 755 88.39 -128.94 -29.89
C ALA A 755 89.74 -129.22 -30.58
N LYS A 756 90.34 -128.20 -31.21
CA LYS A 756 91.68 -128.27 -31.84
C LYS A 756 92.84 -128.19 -30.84
N SER A 757 92.58 -127.81 -29.59
CA SER A 757 93.60 -127.69 -28.53
C SER A 757 93.61 -128.90 -27.57
N LEU A 758 92.70 -129.87 -27.77
CA LEU A 758 92.59 -131.14 -27.03
C LEU A 758 93.01 -132.37 -27.87
N PHE A 759 93.52 -132.13 -29.08
CA PHE A 759 94.24 -133.06 -29.96
C PHE A 759 95.60 -132.46 -30.27
#